data_AF-A0A1M8A8P0-F1
#
_entry.id   AF-A0A1M8A8P0-F1
#
_cell.length_a   1.000
_cell.length_b   1.000
_cell.length_c   1.000
_cell.angle_alpha   90.00
_cell.angle_beta   90.00
_cell.angle_gamma   90.00
#
_symmetry.space_group_name_H-M   'P 1'
#
loop_
_entity.id
_entity.type
_entity.pdbx_description
1 polymer ?
#
loop_
_entity_poly.entity_id
_entity_poly.type
_entity_poly.pdbx_seq_one_letter_code
_entity_poly.pdbx_strand_id
1 'polypeptide(L)'
;MLPTPWRGWLRAVPLVRHASTTPFYRPLPDPGVGWRADEVDEARRAARARHMRFSEEDAAELAQLQASLTELRHAQSARDAEQKRMAELIPRLAKSGAAPADLETHRHRARELRAELRALDKRVADAQARSLAVRSAWPNRMHADVPHGPESVSRVVTIRDARAEGFRAPLPTIDLPCTVAELAANEAMQAALPSDAQRDHIARAQALSHGTIDMISGITTTGPSWPYMLGTMALLEHALTQYALHVAVRHHFTPVCVPDVVKTDVAERCGFRPRDEAAAQTYFVDTQRDADAPALCLAGTAEIPLAALVAKNTYRVGDGTPNAGGDVTRHALPVKLVALGHAFRAEAGARGADTRGLYRIHQFTKAELFAVTTADASDAMLESLRRVQEEIVAGLGLLYRVLDMSSEELGASAYRKYDIEAWMPGRGAWGEICSASNCTDYQARRLAIKYKDGRQSHYAHTLNATAAAIPRLIVALLETYSGNKLVLPASLRPFWLGGAADPHVQWAELAPPSLPHAAPAPTPAGAATSPAPRDGARSDAPPPRSALARAQARLRALAKRTGADPAPLLVSFLLLHELTAIVPLVLLAVLLAVFGAGDALLRALHEAIARMWPAESSLLSDWVSRGRRMATRMCARCDALLPRESGAPGAAVWLTSLTAAYVAVKLLWPVRIAASLALAPATARLLQPLWRRLPGLRRRSVTP
;
A
#
# COMPACT_ATOMS: atom_id res chain seq x y z
N MET A 1 61.73 2.91 19.06
CA MET A 1 62.15 3.10 17.65
C MET A 1 61.56 1.96 16.82
N LEU A 2 60.76 2.30 15.81
CA LEU A 2 60.27 1.38 14.76
C LEU A 2 60.73 2.00 13.42
N PRO A 3 61.14 1.18 12.44
CA PRO A 3 61.89 1.65 11.28
C PRO A 3 61.08 2.56 10.33
N THR A 4 61.83 3.34 9.58
CA THR A 4 61.49 4.65 9.01
C THR A 4 60.64 4.69 7.72
N PRO A 5 60.27 3.62 6.99
CA PRO A 5 59.56 3.81 5.72
C PRO A 5 58.04 4.01 5.84
N TRP A 6 57.44 3.85 7.03
CA TRP A 6 55.96 3.87 7.18
C TRP A 6 55.37 5.22 7.62
N ARG A 7 56.19 6.22 7.97
CA ARG A 7 55.69 7.52 8.43
C ARG A 7 55.18 8.45 7.33
N GLY A 8 55.48 8.15 6.05
CA GLY A 8 55.05 8.94 4.90
C GLY A 8 53.60 8.70 4.46
N TRP A 9 53.07 7.48 4.63
CA TRP A 9 51.75 7.12 4.11
C TRP A 9 50.58 7.59 4.99
N LEU A 10 50.80 7.76 6.29
CA LEU A 10 49.75 8.13 7.26
C LEU A 10 49.39 9.63 7.28
N ARG A 11 50.05 10.46 6.45
CA ARG A 11 49.76 11.92 6.36
C ARG A 11 49.00 12.35 5.11
N ALA A 12 48.66 11.43 4.19
CA ALA A 12 48.07 11.78 2.89
C ALA A 12 46.62 11.34 2.66
N VAL A 13 45.91 10.85 3.69
CA VAL A 13 44.49 10.47 3.55
C VAL A 13 43.65 11.33 4.48
N PRO A 14 42.73 12.17 3.96
CA PRO A 14 41.80 12.89 4.81
C PRO A 14 40.94 11.86 5.54
N LEU A 15 40.96 11.89 6.87
CA LEU A 15 40.01 11.18 7.71
C LEU A 15 38.59 11.66 7.35
N VAL A 16 37.94 10.96 6.42
CA VAL A 16 36.51 11.09 6.19
C VAL A 16 35.83 10.52 7.44
N ARG A 17 35.46 11.41 8.35
CA ARG A 17 34.53 11.13 9.45
C ARG A 17 33.32 10.44 8.85
N HIS A 18 33.17 9.15 9.13
CA HIS A 18 31.96 8.40 8.80
C HIS A 18 30.83 8.98 9.64
N ALA A 19 30.04 9.87 9.03
CA ALA A 19 28.74 10.23 9.57
C ALA A 19 27.87 8.96 9.56
N SER A 20 27.43 8.51 10.73
CA SER A 20 26.37 7.50 10.82
C SER A 20 25.14 8.07 10.10
N THR A 21 24.86 7.57 8.90
CA THR A 21 23.64 7.91 8.17
C THR A 21 22.49 7.07 8.71
N THR A 22 22.19 7.23 9.99
CA THR A 22 20.82 7.04 10.45
C THR A 22 20.00 8.04 9.65
N PRO A 23 19.03 7.64 8.80
CA PRO A 23 18.23 8.61 8.09
C PRO A 23 17.55 9.48 9.14
N PHE A 24 18.02 10.73 9.27
CA PHE A 24 17.41 11.70 10.16
C PHE A 24 15.95 11.81 9.76
N TYR A 25 15.05 11.49 10.70
CA TYR A 25 13.64 11.78 10.53
C TYR A 25 13.50 13.26 10.22
N ARG A 26 13.19 13.60 8.97
CA ARG A 26 12.76 14.95 8.62
C ARG A 26 11.30 15.05 9.01
N PRO A 27 10.86 16.04 9.79
CA PRO A 27 9.44 16.26 10.08
C PRO A 27 8.65 16.58 8.80
N LEU A 28 7.34 16.38 8.82
CA LEU A 28 6.49 16.82 7.71
C LEU A 28 6.59 18.34 7.61
N PRO A 29 6.65 18.92 6.40
CA PRO A 29 6.51 20.36 6.29
C PRO A 29 5.13 20.78 6.82
N ASP A 30 4.97 22.07 7.08
CA ASP A 30 3.68 22.61 7.49
C ASP A 30 2.58 22.21 6.50
N PRO A 31 1.40 21.79 6.97
CA PRO A 31 0.36 21.27 6.11
C PRO A 31 -0.12 22.35 5.15
N GLY A 32 -0.08 22.07 3.84
CA GLY A 32 -0.66 22.95 2.85
C GLY A 32 -2.19 22.81 2.81
N VAL A 33 -2.86 23.84 2.29
CA VAL A 33 -4.31 23.84 2.02
C VAL A 33 -4.60 24.38 0.62
N GLY A 34 -5.62 23.85 -0.04
CA GLY A 34 -6.01 24.23 -1.40
C GLY A 34 -6.85 25.50 -1.49
N TRP A 35 -7.45 25.92 -0.38
CA TRP A 35 -8.24 27.14 -0.28
C TRP A 35 -7.37 28.39 -0.27
N ARG A 36 -7.74 29.38 -1.07
CA ARG A 36 -7.24 30.75 -0.98
C ARG A 36 -8.07 31.53 0.04
N ALA A 37 -7.50 32.60 0.56
CA ALA A 37 -8.14 33.39 1.61
C ALA A 37 -9.30 34.28 1.10
N ASP A 38 -9.42 34.47 -0.22
CA ASP A 38 -10.55 35.14 -0.90
C ASP A 38 -11.70 34.17 -1.25
N GLU A 39 -11.55 32.86 -1.03
CA GLU A 39 -12.54 31.84 -1.40
C GLU A 39 -13.47 31.44 -0.23
N VAL A 40 -13.62 32.33 0.75
CA VAL A 40 -14.40 32.13 1.98
C VAL A 40 -15.83 31.68 1.68
N ASP A 41 -16.50 32.30 0.71
CA ASP A 41 -17.90 32.00 0.41
C ASP A 41 -18.09 30.58 -0.14
N GLU A 42 -17.16 30.10 -0.95
CA GLU A 42 -17.20 28.73 -1.48
C GLU A 42 -16.90 27.72 -0.37
N ALA A 43 -15.89 27.99 0.47
CA ALA A 43 -15.59 27.17 1.64
C ALA A 43 -16.77 27.11 2.62
N ARG A 44 -17.45 28.25 2.84
CA ARG A 44 -18.67 28.34 3.65
C ARG A 44 -19.79 27.47 3.07
N ARG A 45 -20.06 27.56 1.76
CA ARG A 45 -21.06 26.70 1.09
C ARG A 45 -20.71 25.22 1.22
N ALA A 46 -19.44 24.86 0.99
CA ALA A 46 -18.92 23.50 1.10
C ALA A 46 -19.02 22.94 2.52
N ALA A 47 -18.80 23.75 3.56
CA ALA A 47 -18.93 23.34 4.95
C ALA A 47 -20.40 23.18 5.38
N ARG A 48 -21.26 24.13 5.00
CA ARG A 48 -22.71 24.07 5.31
C ARG A 48 -23.39 22.88 4.64
N ALA A 49 -23.07 22.60 3.38
CA ALA A 49 -23.60 21.43 2.67
C ALA A 49 -23.21 20.08 3.31
N ARG A 50 -22.15 20.06 4.14
CA ARG A 50 -21.66 18.87 4.86
C ARG A 50 -22.09 18.82 6.33
N HIS A 51 -22.91 19.77 6.79
CA HIS A 51 -23.19 19.98 8.21
C HIS A 51 -21.92 20.07 9.08
N MET A 52 -20.85 20.64 8.52
CA MET A 52 -19.60 20.87 9.23
C MET A 52 -19.58 22.26 9.85
N ARG A 53 -18.98 22.38 11.04
CA ARG A 53 -18.80 23.68 11.71
C ARG A 53 -17.97 24.60 10.82
N PHE A 54 -18.42 25.85 10.71
CA PHE A 54 -17.73 26.92 10.03
C PHE A 54 -17.72 28.15 10.93
N SER A 55 -16.53 28.60 11.32
CA SER A 55 -16.38 29.77 12.18
C SER A 55 -16.47 31.04 11.33
N GLU A 56 -17.57 31.78 11.46
CA GLU A 56 -17.73 33.07 10.78
C GLU A 56 -16.77 34.13 11.35
N GLU A 57 -16.39 34.02 12.62
CA GLU A 57 -15.37 34.87 13.25
C GLU A 57 -13.99 34.66 12.61
N ASP A 58 -13.55 33.40 12.50
CA ASP A 58 -12.27 33.07 11.85
C ASP A 58 -12.28 33.49 10.36
N ALA A 59 -13.43 33.36 9.69
CA ALA A 59 -13.60 33.76 8.30
C ALA A 59 -13.51 35.29 8.12
N ALA A 60 -14.10 36.07 9.03
CA ALA A 60 -13.97 37.53 9.02
C ALA A 60 -12.54 37.99 9.32
N GLU A 61 -11.84 37.28 10.22
CA GLU A 61 -10.43 37.52 10.54
C GLU A 61 -9.52 37.35 9.32
N LEU A 62 -9.80 36.42 8.40
CA LEU A 62 -8.97 36.20 7.21
C LEU A 62 -8.81 37.44 6.33
N ALA A 63 -9.87 38.23 6.14
CA ALA A 63 -9.80 39.47 5.36
C ALA A 63 -8.87 40.49 6.04
N GLN A 64 -8.95 40.59 7.37
CA GLN A 64 -8.08 41.46 8.17
C GLN A 64 -6.62 40.96 8.12
N LEU A 65 -6.39 39.65 8.21
CA LEU A 65 -5.07 39.04 8.08
C LEU A 65 -4.46 39.29 6.70
N GLN A 66 -5.24 39.23 5.62
CA GLN A 66 -4.75 39.53 4.27
C GLN A 66 -4.34 41.00 4.11
N ALA A 67 -5.16 41.93 4.62
CA ALA A 67 -4.83 43.36 4.63
C ALA A 67 -3.54 43.60 5.44
N SER A 68 -3.48 43.05 6.66
CA SER A 68 -2.31 43.16 7.53
C SER A 68 -1.06 42.54 6.91
N LEU A 69 -1.15 41.38 6.27
CA LEU A 69 -0.01 40.76 5.58
C LEU A 69 0.52 41.62 4.44
N THR A 70 -0.36 42.32 3.72
CA THR A 70 0.04 43.22 2.64
C THR A 70 0.81 44.41 3.21
N GLU A 71 0.30 45.04 4.26
CA GLU A 71 0.99 46.14 4.96
C GLU A 71 2.33 45.70 5.55
N LEU A 72 2.37 44.54 6.23
CA LEU A 72 3.59 43.99 6.81
C LEU A 72 4.66 43.70 5.75
N ARG A 73 4.28 43.14 4.59
CA ARG A 73 5.21 42.88 3.49
C ARG A 73 5.73 44.16 2.85
N HIS A 74 4.89 45.20 2.74
CA HIS A 74 5.35 46.52 2.30
C HIS A 74 6.35 47.13 3.28
N ALA A 75 6.05 47.08 4.58
CA ALA A 75 6.95 47.55 5.64
C ALA A 75 8.28 46.77 5.61
N GLN A 76 8.23 45.44 5.50
CA GLN A 76 9.41 44.57 5.38
C GLN A 76 10.26 44.97 4.17
N SER A 77 9.65 45.10 2.99
CA SER A 77 10.33 45.50 1.76
C SER A 77 11.01 46.88 1.88
N ALA A 78 10.35 47.84 2.54
CA ALA A 78 10.91 49.16 2.78
C ALA A 78 12.13 49.11 3.72
N ARG A 79 12.07 48.32 4.80
CA ARG A 79 13.18 48.14 5.74
C ARG A 79 14.34 47.34 5.14
N ASP A 80 14.07 46.36 4.29
CA ASP A 80 15.08 45.62 3.53
C ASP A 80 15.82 46.55 2.55
N ALA A 81 15.08 47.42 1.85
CA ALA A 81 15.69 48.41 0.97
C ALA A 81 16.59 49.40 1.74
N GLU A 82 16.15 49.85 2.93
CA GLU A 82 16.96 50.71 3.80
C GLU A 82 18.20 49.98 4.33
N GLN A 83 18.07 48.71 4.74
CA GLN A 83 19.18 47.90 5.19
C GLN A 83 20.23 47.70 4.09
N LYS A 84 19.79 47.44 2.84
CA LYS A 84 20.68 47.35 1.68
C LYS A 84 21.42 48.66 1.43
N ARG A 85 20.72 49.80 1.48
CA ARG A 85 21.35 51.14 1.37
C ARG A 85 22.40 51.36 2.45
N MET A 86 22.11 50.99 3.70
CA MET A 86 23.07 51.12 4.81
C MET A 86 24.28 50.18 4.64
N ALA A 87 24.07 48.96 4.15
CA ALA A 87 25.14 48.00 3.87
C ALA A 87 26.12 48.51 2.79
N GLU A 88 25.64 49.31 1.83
CA GLU A 88 26.47 49.96 0.82
C GLU A 88 27.11 51.27 1.31
N LEU A 89 26.38 52.05 2.11
CA LEU A 89 26.82 53.37 2.59
C LEU A 89 27.95 53.28 3.62
N ILE A 90 27.83 52.38 4.61
CA ILE A 90 28.80 52.27 5.72
C ILE A 90 30.23 52.00 5.21
N PRO A 91 30.47 51.05 4.29
CA PRO A 91 31.81 50.84 3.72
C PRO A 91 32.32 52.03 2.89
N ARG A 92 31.43 52.75 2.18
CA ARG A 92 31.80 53.93 1.39
C ARG A 92 32.26 55.07 2.29
N LEU A 93 31.49 55.37 3.35
CA LEU A 93 31.85 56.39 4.35
C LEU A 93 33.14 56.05 5.10
N ALA A 94 33.35 54.76 5.41
CA ALA A 94 34.58 54.31 6.04
C ALA A 94 35.81 54.52 5.13
N LYS A 95 35.65 54.34 3.81
CA LYS A 95 36.72 54.59 2.83
C LYS A 95 37.00 56.08 2.58
N SER A 96 35.98 56.94 2.69
CA SER A 96 36.12 58.38 2.48
C SER A 96 36.62 59.16 3.70
N GLY A 97 36.99 58.46 4.80
CA GLY A 97 37.52 59.09 6.01
C GLY A 97 36.48 59.80 6.87
N ALA A 98 35.22 59.36 6.84
CA ALA A 98 34.15 59.93 7.66
C ALA A 98 34.47 59.85 9.17
N ALA A 99 33.91 60.80 9.95
CA ALA A 99 34.14 60.86 11.39
C ALA A 99 33.65 59.58 12.09
N PRO A 100 34.35 59.10 13.14
CA PRO A 100 33.96 57.90 13.87
C PRO A 100 32.52 57.95 14.44
N ALA A 101 32.04 59.13 14.84
CA ALA A 101 30.69 59.34 15.36
C ALA A 101 29.60 59.11 14.29
N ASP A 102 29.84 59.56 13.05
CA ASP A 102 28.89 59.38 11.94
C ASP A 102 28.79 57.90 11.54
N LEU A 103 29.94 57.20 11.50
CA LEU A 103 29.99 55.77 11.25
C LEU A 103 29.26 54.97 12.33
N GLU A 104 29.40 55.35 13.60
CA GLU A 104 28.71 54.68 14.70
C GLU A 104 27.20 54.91 14.65
N THR A 105 26.76 56.11 14.27
CA THR A 105 25.34 56.43 14.04
C THR A 105 24.73 55.53 12.95
N HIS A 106 25.38 55.39 11.80
CA HIS A 106 24.89 54.50 10.73
C HIS A 106 24.94 53.02 11.14
N ARG A 107 25.95 52.58 11.91
CA ARG A 107 26.02 51.22 12.46
C ARG A 107 24.93 50.96 13.50
N HIS A 108 24.55 51.95 14.29
CA HIS A 108 23.43 51.87 15.22
C HIS A 108 22.13 51.68 14.46
N ARG A 109 21.85 52.53 13.47
CA ARG A 109 20.66 52.40 12.62
C ARG A 109 20.58 51.06 11.90
N ALA A 110 21.71 50.53 11.40
CA ALA A 110 21.75 49.20 10.80
C ALA A 110 21.43 48.07 11.80
N ARG A 111 21.81 48.22 13.07
CA ARG A 111 21.43 47.27 14.15
C ARG A 111 19.94 47.37 14.47
N GLU A 112 19.38 48.57 14.53
CA GLU A 112 17.94 48.79 14.70
C GLU A 112 17.14 48.16 13.55
N LEU A 113 17.53 48.42 12.29
CA LEU A 113 16.88 47.84 11.11
C LEU A 113 16.86 46.31 11.15
N ARG A 114 17.95 45.68 11.61
CA ARG A 114 17.98 44.21 11.82
C ARG A 114 16.98 43.76 12.89
N ALA A 115 16.80 44.53 13.96
CA ALA A 115 15.82 44.20 14.99
C ALA A 115 14.38 44.38 14.50
N GLU A 116 14.10 45.49 13.79
CA GLU A 116 12.80 45.75 13.16
C GLU A 116 12.44 44.69 12.12
N LEU A 117 13.38 44.30 11.25
CA LEU A 117 13.18 43.24 10.26
C LEU A 117 12.85 41.91 10.94
N ARG A 118 13.59 41.51 11.98
CA ARG A 118 13.26 40.28 12.75
C ARG A 118 11.86 40.34 13.37
N ALA A 119 11.44 41.49 13.87
CA ALA A 119 10.09 41.66 14.42
C ALA A 119 9.02 41.59 13.33
N LEU A 120 9.27 42.19 12.15
CA LEU A 120 8.37 42.10 11.00
C LEU A 120 8.28 40.68 10.46
N ASP A 121 9.41 39.97 10.32
CA ASP A 121 9.47 38.57 9.91
C ASP A 121 8.61 37.69 10.82
N LYS A 122 8.73 37.87 12.13
CA LYS A 122 7.91 37.16 13.12
C LYS A 122 6.42 37.45 12.91
N ARG A 123 6.03 38.73 12.79
CA ARG A 123 4.62 39.12 12.59
C ARG A 123 4.05 38.57 11.28
N VAL A 124 4.85 38.56 10.21
CA VAL A 124 4.46 37.96 8.92
C VAL A 124 4.27 36.45 9.07
N ALA A 125 5.19 35.76 9.75
CA ALA A 125 5.08 34.33 10.00
C ALA A 125 3.85 33.98 10.85
N ASP A 126 3.61 34.72 11.94
CA ASP A 126 2.46 34.53 12.83
C ASP A 126 1.13 34.73 12.08
N ALA A 127 1.02 35.79 11.28
CA ALA A 127 -0.17 36.06 10.46
C ALA A 127 -0.38 35.01 9.35
N GLN A 128 0.69 34.52 8.73
CA GLN A 128 0.61 33.42 7.76
C GLN A 128 0.18 32.11 8.41
N ALA A 129 0.72 31.79 9.59
CA ALA A 129 0.36 30.60 10.36
C ALA A 129 -1.10 30.64 10.78
N ARG A 130 -1.60 31.79 11.28
CA ARG A 130 -3.02 31.97 11.62
C ARG A 130 -3.92 31.82 10.40
N SER A 131 -3.58 32.47 9.28
CA SER A 131 -4.34 32.33 8.03
C SER A 131 -4.38 30.88 7.53
N LEU A 132 -3.27 30.15 7.67
CA LEU A 132 -3.21 28.73 7.31
C LEU A 132 -4.05 27.87 8.27
N ALA A 133 -4.03 28.14 9.57
CA ALA A 133 -4.80 27.41 10.57
C ALA A 133 -6.30 27.50 10.30
N VAL A 134 -6.82 28.71 10.02
CA VAL A 134 -8.23 28.93 9.67
C VAL A 134 -8.62 28.12 8.44
N ARG A 135 -7.86 28.28 7.33
CA ARG A 135 -8.18 27.59 6.07
C ARG A 135 -8.05 26.07 6.18
N SER A 136 -7.14 25.57 7.01
CA SER A 136 -6.91 24.14 7.21
C SER A 136 -8.08 23.42 7.91
N ALA A 137 -8.94 24.17 8.61
CA ALA A 137 -10.15 23.66 9.24
C ALA A 137 -11.29 23.40 8.24
N TRP A 138 -11.23 23.99 7.04
CA TRP A 138 -12.27 23.83 6.03
C TRP A 138 -12.20 22.46 5.34
N PRO A 139 -13.36 21.87 4.97
CA PRO A 139 -13.39 20.62 4.21
C PRO A 139 -12.83 20.80 2.81
N ASN A 140 -12.66 19.70 2.10
CA ASN A 140 -12.34 19.74 0.68
C ASN A 140 -13.45 20.42 -0.13
N ARG A 141 -13.11 20.81 -1.36
CA ARG A 141 -14.11 21.20 -2.39
C ARG A 141 -15.05 20.03 -2.66
N MET A 142 -16.14 20.27 -3.39
CA MET A 142 -17.15 19.27 -3.69
C MET A 142 -17.36 19.20 -5.20
N HIS A 143 -17.50 17.99 -5.74
CA HIS A 143 -17.81 17.77 -7.15
C HIS A 143 -19.20 18.31 -7.48
N ALA A 144 -19.36 18.93 -8.66
CA ALA A 144 -20.61 19.58 -9.06
C ALA A 144 -21.81 18.62 -9.08
N ASP A 145 -21.58 17.37 -9.50
CA ASP A 145 -22.63 16.35 -9.52
C ASP A 145 -23.11 15.88 -8.15
N VAL A 146 -22.41 16.16 -7.04
CA VAL A 146 -22.77 15.59 -5.72
C VAL A 146 -24.20 16.00 -5.33
N PRO A 147 -25.10 15.05 -5.00
CA PRO A 147 -26.42 15.38 -4.48
C PRO A 147 -26.32 16.15 -3.16
N HIS A 148 -27.05 17.26 -3.05
CA HIS A 148 -27.03 18.09 -1.84
C HIS A 148 -28.07 17.62 -0.82
N GLY A 149 -27.64 17.28 0.39
CA GLY A 149 -28.51 16.91 1.51
C GLY A 149 -28.05 15.65 2.25
N PRO A 150 -28.97 14.99 2.99
CA PRO A 150 -28.68 13.83 3.84
C PRO A 150 -28.46 12.56 3.00
N GLU A 151 -28.11 11.45 3.65
CA GLU A 151 -27.86 10.16 2.98
C GLU A 151 -29.02 9.71 2.07
N SER A 152 -30.27 10.00 2.45
CA SER A 152 -31.47 9.59 1.70
C SER A 152 -31.57 10.17 0.29
N VAL A 153 -30.86 11.27 -0.01
CA VAL A 153 -30.79 11.86 -1.37
C VAL A 153 -29.60 11.38 -2.18
N SER A 154 -28.76 10.49 -1.63
CA SER A 154 -27.68 9.82 -2.39
C SER A 154 -28.29 9.09 -3.60
N ARG A 155 -27.57 9.07 -4.72
CA ARG A 155 -28.07 8.45 -5.95
C ARG A 155 -27.64 7.00 -6.05
N VAL A 156 -28.59 6.10 -6.17
CA VAL A 156 -28.37 4.72 -6.57
C VAL A 156 -28.06 4.71 -8.07
N VAL A 157 -26.83 4.39 -8.44
CA VAL A 157 -26.37 4.37 -9.84
C VAL A 157 -26.37 2.99 -10.47
N THR A 158 -26.27 1.95 -9.64
CA THR A 158 -26.26 0.55 -10.07
C THR A 158 -26.96 -0.31 -9.02
N ILE A 159 -27.74 -1.30 -9.46
CA ILE A 159 -28.19 -2.43 -8.64
C ILE A 159 -27.84 -3.70 -9.43
N ARG A 160 -27.18 -4.67 -8.79
CA ARG A 160 -26.76 -5.90 -9.45
C ARG A 160 -26.93 -7.11 -8.53
N ASP A 161 -27.63 -8.12 -9.03
CA ASP A 161 -27.73 -9.43 -8.40
C ASP A 161 -26.68 -10.40 -8.98
N ALA A 162 -25.59 -10.60 -8.25
CA ALA A 162 -24.55 -11.54 -8.63
C ALA A 162 -24.67 -12.92 -7.96
N ARG A 163 -25.73 -13.17 -7.17
CA ARG A 163 -25.91 -14.42 -6.40
C ARG A 163 -25.90 -15.66 -7.31
N ALA A 164 -25.58 -16.82 -6.76
CA ALA A 164 -25.78 -18.09 -7.48
C ALA A 164 -27.27 -18.33 -7.80
N GLU A 165 -27.58 -19.07 -8.87
CA GLU A 165 -28.95 -19.23 -9.40
C GLU A 165 -29.97 -19.65 -8.33
N GLY A 166 -29.62 -20.58 -7.44
CA GLY A 166 -30.49 -21.05 -6.35
C GLY A 166 -30.74 -20.04 -5.22
N PHE A 167 -30.06 -18.89 -5.23
CA PHE A 167 -30.19 -17.82 -4.22
C PHE A 167 -30.74 -16.51 -4.81
N ARG A 168 -31.06 -16.48 -6.11
CA ARG A 168 -31.63 -15.31 -6.78
C ARG A 168 -33.13 -15.23 -6.56
N ALA A 169 -33.61 -14.01 -6.38
CA ALA A 169 -35.01 -13.65 -6.55
C ALA A 169 -35.11 -12.67 -7.74
N PRO A 170 -36.10 -12.79 -8.63
CA PRO A 170 -36.32 -11.79 -9.68
C PRO A 170 -36.47 -10.40 -9.07
N LEU A 171 -35.62 -9.46 -9.49
CA LEU A 171 -35.74 -8.06 -9.09
C LEU A 171 -36.63 -7.32 -10.08
N PRO A 172 -37.46 -6.37 -9.62
CA PRO A 172 -38.22 -5.52 -10.52
C PRO A 172 -37.28 -4.64 -11.35
N THR A 173 -37.76 -4.21 -12.51
CA THR A 173 -37.06 -3.18 -13.29
C THR A 173 -37.21 -1.84 -12.57
N ILE A 174 -36.09 -1.13 -12.40
CA ILE A 174 -36.04 0.20 -11.76
C ILE A 174 -35.34 1.15 -12.71
N ASP A 175 -35.88 2.35 -12.86
CA ASP A 175 -35.23 3.44 -13.57
C ASP A 175 -34.08 3.99 -12.71
N LEU A 176 -32.85 3.84 -13.22
CA LEU A 176 -31.64 4.35 -12.58
C LEU A 176 -31.06 5.51 -13.41
N PRO A 177 -30.47 6.54 -12.78
CA PRO A 177 -30.30 6.67 -11.33
C PRO A 177 -31.59 7.11 -10.61
N CYS A 178 -31.79 6.62 -9.39
CA CYS A 178 -32.83 7.10 -8.46
C CYS A 178 -32.21 7.44 -7.10
N THR A 179 -32.91 8.14 -6.23
CA THR A 179 -32.47 8.42 -4.86
C THR A 179 -32.65 7.20 -3.95
N VAL A 180 -31.89 7.14 -2.86
CA VAL A 180 -32.08 6.11 -1.82
C VAL A 180 -33.52 6.15 -1.26
N ALA A 181 -34.10 7.34 -1.09
CA ALA A 181 -35.49 7.51 -0.66
C ALA A 181 -36.50 6.92 -1.66
N GLU A 182 -36.35 7.19 -2.96
CA GLU A 182 -37.22 6.65 -4.00
C GLU A 182 -37.13 5.12 -4.07
N LEU A 183 -35.92 4.56 -3.97
CA LEU A 183 -35.72 3.12 -3.94
C LEU A 183 -36.33 2.48 -2.69
N ALA A 184 -36.24 3.15 -1.54
CA ALA A 184 -36.85 2.69 -0.29
C ALA A 184 -38.39 2.70 -0.37
N ALA A 185 -38.97 3.68 -1.06
CA ALA A 185 -40.42 3.79 -1.27
C ALA A 185 -40.97 2.82 -2.33
N ASN A 186 -40.12 2.17 -3.12
CA ASN A 186 -40.56 1.24 -4.17
C ASN A 186 -41.03 -0.10 -3.57
N GLU A 187 -42.35 -0.28 -3.48
CA GLU A 187 -42.98 -1.48 -2.90
C GLU A 187 -42.57 -2.78 -3.61
N ALA A 188 -42.45 -2.77 -4.94
CA ALA A 188 -42.05 -3.96 -5.71
C ALA A 188 -40.62 -4.38 -5.38
N MET A 189 -39.72 -3.42 -5.16
CA MET A 189 -38.35 -3.69 -4.75
C MET A 189 -38.30 -4.22 -3.32
N GLN A 190 -39.03 -3.60 -2.38
CA GLN A 190 -39.10 -4.10 -1.01
C GLN A 190 -39.67 -5.53 -0.94
N ALA A 191 -40.69 -5.84 -1.74
CA ALA A 191 -41.25 -7.19 -1.85
C ALA A 191 -40.25 -8.21 -2.41
N ALA A 192 -39.36 -7.80 -3.31
CA ALA A 192 -38.30 -8.65 -3.87
C ALA A 192 -37.09 -8.83 -2.92
N LEU A 193 -37.03 -8.06 -1.83
CA LEU A 193 -35.98 -8.09 -0.81
C LEU A 193 -36.56 -8.49 0.55
N PRO A 194 -37.08 -9.72 0.71
CA PRO A 194 -37.64 -10.15 1.98
C PRO A 194 -36.54 -10.20 3.05
N SER A 195 -36.86 -9.67 4.23
CA SER A 195 -36.08 -9.89 5.44
C SER A 195 -36.39 -11.26 6.03
N ASP A 196 -35.40 -11.89 6.66
CA ASP A 196 -35.53 -13.19 7.29
C ASP A 196 -34.64 -13.24 8.54
N ALA A 197 -35.24 -12.98 9.71
CA ALA A 197 -34.53 -12.95 10.98
C ALA A 197 -33.84 -14.28 11.35
N GLN A 198 -34.25 -15.42 10.76
CA GLN A 198 -33.58 -16.71 10.97
C GLN A 198 -32.20 -16.77 10.28
N ARG A 199 -31.92 -15.79 9.42
CA ARG A 199 -30.63 -15.62 8.74
C ARG A 199 -29.68 -14.70 9.46
N ASP A 200 -29.97 -14.25 10.68
CA ASP A 200 -29.04 -13.44 11.50
C ASP A 200 -27.65 -14.10 11.55
N HIS A 201 -26.62 -13.37 11.10
CA HIS A 201 -25.28 -13.91 10.95
C HIS A 201 -24.66 -14.48 12.23
N ILE A 202 -25.02 -13.98 13.43
CA ILE A 202 -24.56 -14.54 14.70
C ILE A 202 -25.22 -15.89 14.97
N ALA A 203 -26.54 -15.97 14.87
CA ALA A 203 -27.26 -17.23 15.04
C ALA A 203 -26.79 -18.28 14.01
N ARG A 204 -26.57 -17.85 12.76
CA ARG A 204 -26.04 -18.68 11.68
C ARG A 204 -24.64 -19.21 12.01
N ALA A 205 -23.74 -18.35 12.50
CA ALA A 205 -22.40 -18.78 12.89
C ALA A 205 -22.43 -19.76 14.08
N GLN A 206 -23.30 -19.53 15.07
CA GLN A 206 -23.45 -20.40 16.24
C GLN A 206 -24.03 -21.79 15.91
N ALA A 207 -24.84 -21.89 14.85
CA ALA A 207 -25.40 -23.17 14.40
C ALA A 207 -24.38 -24.07 13.67
N LEU A 208 -23.21 -23.55 13.30
CA LEU A 208 -22.16 -24.32 12.63
C LEU A 208 -21.38 -25.17 13.64
N SER A 209 -21.11 -26.43 13.31
CA SER A 209 -20.42 -27.35 14.23
C SER A 209 -18.91 -27.15 14.32
N HIS A 210 -18.28 -26.42 13.39
CA HIS A 210 -16.81 -26.27 13.29
C HIS A 210 -16.34 -24.81 13.22
N GLY A 211 -17.18 -23.86 13.61
CA GLY A 211 -16.80 -22.46 13.73
C GLY A 211 -17.91 -21.65 14.34
N THR A 212 -17.57 -20.52 14.95
CA THR A 212 -18.54 -19.61 15.58
C THR A 212 -17.94 -18.22 15.72
N ILE A 213 -18.79 -17.25 16.07
CA ILE A 213 -18.41 -15.90 16.45
C ILE A 213 -18.69 -15.77 17.95
N ASP A 214 -17.64 -15.67 18.74
CA ASP A 214 -17.74 -15.54 20.19
C ASP A 214 -17.63 -14.07 20.60
N MET A 215 -18.78 -13.49 20.95
CA MET A 215 -18.90 -12.13 21.49
C MET A 215 -18.69 -12.08 23.02
N ILE A 216 -18.85 -13.20 23.71
CA ILE A 216 -18.87 -13.27 25.18
C ILE A 216 -17.44 -13.16 25.71
N SER A 217 -16.49 -13.87 25.11
CA SER A 217 -15.07 -13.78 25.49
C SER A 217 -14.49 -12.38 25.33
N GLY A 218 -15.02 -11.59 24.38
CA GLY A 218 -14.70 -10.18 24.20
C GLY A 218 -15.02 -9.32 25.43
N ILE A 219 -16.16 -9.57 26.08
CA ILE A 219 -16.58 -8.85 27.30
C ILE A 219 -15.56 -9.02 28.42
N THR A 220 -15.00 -10.23 28.57
CA THR A 220 -14.00 -10.51 29.61
C THR A 220 -12.66 -9.84 29.33
N THR A 221 -12.24 -9.76 28.07
CA THR A 221 -10.88 -9.31 27.70
C THR A 221 -10.80 -7.80 27.45
N THR A 222 -11.79 -7.21 26.78
CA THR A 222 -11.71 -5.82 26.29
C THR A 222 -13.01 -5.05 26.47
N GLY A 223 -14.16 -5.69 26.33
CA GLY A 223 -15.48 -5.07 26.41
C GLY A 223 -16.43 -5.54 25.30
N PRO A 224 -17.61 -4.92 25.16
CA PRO A 224 -18.55 -5.25 24.09
C PRO A 224 -17.97 -4.93 22.70
N SER A 225 -18.46 -5.60 21.66
CA SER A 225 -18.08 -5.34 20.26
C SER A 225 -16.61 -5.63 19.91
N TRP A 226 -16.01 -6.60 20.61
CA TRP A 226 -14.70 -7.21 20.32
C TRP A 226 -14.86 -8.72 20.06
N PRO A 227 -15.25 -9.14 18.84
CA PRO A 227 -15.54 -10.54 18.54
C PRO A 227 -14.28 -11.41 18.48
N TYR A 228 -14.42 -12.67 18.89
CA TYR A 228 -13.48 -13.75 18.59
C TYR A 228 -14.02 -14.59 17.43
N MET A 229 -13.23 -14.73 16.38
CA MET A 229 -13.55 -15.58 15.23
C MET A 229 -12.95 -16.97 15.46
N LEU A 230 -13.78 -18.02 15.45
CA LEU A 230 -13.35 -19.39 15.76
C LEU A 230 -13.59 -20.34 14.58
N GLY A 231 -12.65 -21.27 14.38
CA GLY A 231 -12.76 -22.35 13.40
C GLY A 231 -13.00 -21.84 11.97
N THR A 232 -14.03 -22.34 11.30
CA THR A 232 -14.37 -21.96 9.92
C THR A 232 -14.62 -20.46 9.74
N MET A 233 -15.00 -19.72 10.79
CA MET A 233 -15.16 -18.25 10.71
C MET A 233 -13.82 -17.53 10.59
N ALA A 234 -12.80 -17.98 11.32
CA ALA A 234 -11.44 -17.46 11.16
C ALA A 234 -10.84 -17.80 9.79
N LEU A 235 -11.11 -19.01 9.28
CA LEU A 235 -10.69 -19.40 7.93
C LEU A 235 -11.36 -18.55 6.84
N LEU A 236 -12.63 -18.18 7.03
CA LEU A 236 -13.36 -17.30 6.11
C LEU A 236 -12.77 -15.89 6.06
N GLU A 237 -12.39 -15.32 7.21
CA GLU A 237 -11.69 -14.04 7.27
C GLU A 237 -10.38 -14.05 6.45
N HIS A 238 -9.58 -15.11 6.59
CA HIS A 238 -8.38 -15.28 5.78
C HIS A 238 -8.69 -15.45 4.28
N ALA A 239 -9.70 -16.25 3.92
CA ALA A 239 -10.07 -16.48 2.54
C ALA A 239 -10.53 -15.19 1.83
N LEU A 240 -11.36 -14.39 2.51
CA LEU A 240 -11.82 -13.08 2.01
C LEU A 240 -10.69 -12.08 1.84
N THR A 241 -9.78 -12.04 2.81
CA THR A 241 -8.58 -11.20 2.76
C THR A 241 -7.73 -11.54 1.54
N GLN A 242 -7.41 -12.82 1.35
CA GLN A 242 -6.57 -13.28 0.24
C GLN A 242 -7.27 -13.07 -1.11
N TYR A 243 -8.58 -13.28 -1.19
CA TYR A 243 -9.37 -13.01 -2.39
C TYR A 243 -9.33 -11.53 -2.78
N ALA A 244 -9.57 -10.61 -1.84
CA ALA A 244 -9.55 -9.17 -2.11
C ALA A 244 -8.16 -8.69 -2.57
N LEU A 245 -7.10 -9.15 -1.90
CA LEU A 245 -5.72 -8.86 -2.30
C LEU A 245 -5.41 -9.44 -3.69
N HIS A 246 -5.88 -10.65 -3.99
CA HIS A 246 -5.68 -11.27 -5.30
C HIS A 246 -6.31 -10.45 -6.43
N VAL A 247 -7.55 -9.98 -6.26
CA VAL A 247 -8.23 -9.13 -7.24
C VAL A 247 -7.48 -7.80 -7.39
N ALA A 248 -7.10 -7.14 -6.29
CA ALA A 248 -6.33 -5.89 -6.34
C ALA A 248 -4.98 -6.05 -7.09
N VAL A 249 -4.24 -7.12 -6.82
CA VAL A 249 -2.96 -7.39 -7.50
C VAL A 249 -3.15 -7.65 -9.00
N ARG A 250 -4.25 -8.30 -9.40
CA ARG A 250 -4.62 -8.47 -10.83
C ARG A 250 -4.88 -7.13 -11.52
N HIS A 251 -5.36 -6.13 -10.77
CA HIS A 251 -5.53 -4.74 -11.21
C HIS A 251 -4.27 -3.88 -11.04
N HIS A 252 -3.10 -4.52 -10.91
CA HIS A 252 -1.79 -3.88 -10.82
C HIS A 252 -1.58 -3.01 -9.57
N PHE A 253 -2.28 -3.30 -8.48
CA PHE A 253 -1.97 -2.71 -7.18
C PHE A 253 -0.74 -3.37 -6.57
N THR A 254 0.17 -2.56 -6.04
CA THR A 254 1.34 -3.06 -5.30
C THR A 254 0.91 -3.39 -3.87
N PRO A 255 1.07 -4.65 -3.41
CA PRO A 255 0.73 -5.01 -2.05
C PRO A 255 1.73 -4.44 -1.05
N VAL A 256 1.24 -3.93 0.08
CA VAL A 256 2.03 -3.31 1.15
C VAL A 256 1.54 -3.84 2.51
N CYS A 257 2.46 -4.22 3.38
CA CYS A 257 2.17 -4.44 4.80
C CYS A 257 2.43 -3.13 5.54
N VAL A 258 1.45 -2.65 6.29
CA VAL A 258 1.50 -1.34 6.96
C VAL A 258 1.54 -1.47 8.49
N PRO A 259 2.09 -0.48 9.21
CA PRO A 259 1.93 -0.39 10.66
C PRO A 259 0.51 0.03 11.03
N ASP A 260 -0.02 -0.53 12.12
CA ASP A 260 -1.34 -0.17 12.67
C ASP A 260 -1.29 1.02 13.65
N VAL A 261 -0.09 1.33 14.19
CA VAL A 261 0.17 2.51 15.03
C VAL A 261 0.83 3.59 14.20
N VAL A 262 0.23 4.78 14.16
CA VAL A 262 0.68 5.91 13.34
C VAL A 262 0.80 7.17 14.18
N LYS A 263 1.53 8.18 13.67
CA LYS A 263 1.58 9.50 14.31
C LYS A 263 0.22 10.17 14.17
N THR A 264 -0.27 10.77 15.26
CA THR A 264 -1.56 11.48 15.27
C THR A 264 -1.61 12.58 14.20
N ASP A 265 -0.52 13.33 14.02
CA ASP A 265 -0.37 14.35 12.96
C ASP A 265 -0.65 13.79 11.55
N VAL A 266 -0.26 12.54 11.26
CA VAL A 266 -0.51 11.93 9.95
C VAL A 266 -2.00 11.60 9.78
N ALA A 267 -2.65 11.08 10.82
CA ALA A 267 -4.09 10.80 10.79
C ALA A 267 -4.90 12.09 10.59
N GLU A 268 -4.57 13.16 11.31
CA GLU A 268 -5.20 14.47 11.16
C GLU A 268 -5.04 15.02 9.74
N ARG A 269 -3.85 14.91 9.16
CA ARG A 269 -3.55 15.34 7.78
C ARG A 269 -4.34 14.56 6.72
N CYS A 270 -4.72 13.31 7.02
CA CYS A 270 -5.58 12.52 6.14
C CYS A 270 -7.07 12.89 6.25
N GLY A 271 -7.46 13.70 7.24
CA GLY A 271 -8.83 14.13 7.48
C GLY A 271 -9.51 13.49 8.69
N PHE A 272 -8.80 12.67 9.48
CA PHE A 272 -9.32 12.00 10.67
C PHE A 272 -9.18 12.90 11.92
N ARG A 273 -9.72 14.12 11.83
CA ARG A 273 -9.77 15.06 12.97
C ARG A 273 -11.06 14.83 13.77
N PRO A 274 -10.98 14.63 15.10
CA PRO A 274 -12.17 14.58 15.95
C PRO A 274 -13.00 15.85 15.78
N ARG A 275 -14.31 15.72 15.53
CA ARG A 275 -15.23 16.87 15.45
C ARG A 275 -15.46 17.49 16.83
N ASP A 276 -15.51 16.64 17.86
CA ASP A 276 -15.58 16.94 19.30
C ASP A 276 -14.94 15.75 20.07
N GLU A 277 -14.47 15.96 21.31
CA GLU A 277 -13.90 14.88 22.15
C GLU A 277 -14.89 13.73 22.38
N ALA A 278 -16.18 14.04 22.57
CA ALA A 278 -17.25 13.05 22.74
C ALA A 278 -17.54 12.22 21.47
N ALA A 279 -17.08 12.68 20.30
CA ALA A 279 -17.27 12.04 18.99
C ALA A 279 -15.94 11.53 18.40
N ALA A 280 -14.88 11.44 19.20
CA ALA A 280 -13.58 10.96 18.76
C ALA A 280 -13.67 9.47 18.38
N GLN A 281 -13.48 9.17 17.09
CA GLN A 281 -13.45 7.80 16.57
C GLN A 281 -12.07 7.14 16.70
N THR A 282 -11.04 7.90 17.09
CA THR A 282 -9.64 7.49 17.11
C THR A 282 -9.21 7.06 18.50
N TYR A 283 -8.56 5.89 18.61
CA TYR A 283 -7.87 5.49 19.84
C TYR A 283 -6.45 6.08 19.88
N PHE A 284 -6.11 6.74 20.97
CA PHE A 284 -4.78 7.33 21.19
C PHE A 284 -3.91 6.40 22.02
N VAL A 285 -2.62 6.35 21.70
CA VAL A 285 -1.62 5.57 22.45
C VAL A 285 -0.96 6.50 23.46
N ASP A 286 -0.93 6.08 24.72
CA ASP A 286 -0.25 6.82 25.78
C ASP A 286 1.28 6.78 25.58
N THR A 287 1.88 7.95 25.36
CA THR A 287 3.33 8.13 25.18
C THR A 287 3.98 8.90 26.33
N GLN A 288 3.30 9.10 27.47
CA GLN A 288 3.75 9.96 28.57
C GLN A 288 5.12 9.61 29.18
N ARG A 289 5.65 8.40 28.93
CA ARG A 289 6.98 7.99 29.41
C ARG A 289 8.13 8.67 28.67
N ASP A 290 7.86 9.34 27.55
CA ASP A 290 8.84 10.05 26.74
C ASP A 290 8.25 11.40 26.32
N ALA A 291 8.60 12.47 27.04
CA ALA A 291 8.02 13.81 26.86
C ALA A 291 8.30 14.40 25.46
N ASP A 292 9.34 13.91 24.77
CA ASP A 292 9.73 14.35 23.44
C ASP A 292 9.20 13.42 22.32
N ALA A 293 8.52 12.32 22.67
CA ALA A 293 7.97 11.39 21.69
C ALA A 293 6.75 11.99 20.97
N PRO A 294 6.60 11.73 19.65
CA PRO A 294 5.42 12.17 18.92
C PRO A 294 4.17 11.47 19.46
N ALA A 295 3.04 12.19 19.52
CA ALA A 295 1.75 11.59 19.80
C ALA A 295 1.42 10.50 18.77
N LEU A 296 0.96 9.35 19.26
CA LEU A 296 0.62 8.17 18.47
C LEU A 296 -0.86 7.81 18.61
N CYS A 297 -1.43 7.21 17.59
CA CYS A 297 -2.79 6.68 17.58
C CYS A 297 -2.89 5.37 16.80
N LEU A 298 -3.93 4.59 17.07
CA LEU A 298 -4.30 3.44 16.25
C LEU A 298 -4.99 3.91 14.98
N ALA A 299 -4.60 3.38 13.83
CA ALA A 299 -5.17 3.77 12.55
C ALA A 299 -6.60 3.23 12.39
N GLY A 300 -7.55 4.09 11.99
CA GLY A 300 -8.92 3.69 11.64
C GLY A 300 -9.08 3.07 10.24
N THR A 301 -7.98 2.98 9.48
CA THR A 301 -7.87 2.38 8.15
C THR A 301 -6.39 2.33 7.71
N ALA A 302 -6.03 1.37 6.85
CA ALA A 302 -4.72 1.30 6.21
C ALA A 302 -4.42 2.46 5.23
N GLU A 303 -5.43 3.29 4.90
CA GLU A 303 -5.26 4.53 4.13
C GLU A 303 -4.21 5.45 4.76
N ILE A 304 -4.25 5.63 6.08
CA ILE A 304 -3.39 6.58 6.81
C ILE A 304 -1.90 6.22 6.65
N PRO A 305 -1.45 4.98 6.96
CA PRO A 305 -0.05 4.62 6.74
C PRO A 305 0.32 4.52 5.25
N LEU A 306 -0.61 4.22 4.33
CA LEU A 306 -0.35 4.28 2.89
C LEU A 306 -0.10 5.71 2.41
N ALA A 307 -0.89 6.68 2.88
CA ALA A 307 -0.68 8.10 2.62
C ALA A 307 0.66 8.58 3.20
N ALA A 308 1.06 8.07 4.37
CA ALA A 308 2.36 8.33 4.97
C ALA A 308 3.52 7.78 4.13
N LEU A 309 3.37 6.59 3.54
CA LEU A 309 4.39 5.95 2.70
C LEU A 309 4.71 6.79 1.47
N VAL A 310 3.72 7.48 0.91
CA VAL A 310 3.89 8.34 -0.27
C VAL A 310 4.17 9.81 0.06
N ALA A 311 4.14 10.19 1.35
CA ALA A 311 4.32 11.56 1.81
C ALA A 311 5.72 12.12 1.48
N LYS A 312 5.81 13.44 1.29
CA LYS A 312 7.03 14.20 0.98
C LYS A 312 7.76 13.76 -0.29
N ASN A 313 7.07 13.06 -1.19
CA ASN A 313 7.63 12.63 -2.46
C ASN A 313 7.17 13.52 -3.61
N THR A 314 8.03 13.63 -4.63
CA THR A 314 7.71 14.27 -5.90
C THR A 314 7.86 13.25 -7.01
N TYR A 315 6.74 12.78 -7.52
CA TYR A 315 6.67 11.75 -8.55
C TYR A 315 6.89 12.33 -9.96
N ARG A 316 7.20 11.46 -10.91
CA ARG A 316 7.13 11.78 -12.35
C ARG A 316 5.82 11.23 -12.92
N VAL A 317 5.30 11.86 -13.97
CA VAL A 317 4.19 11.30 -14.74
C VAL A 317 4.72 10.12 -15.56
N GLY A 318 4.09 8.95 -15.43
CA GLY A 318 4.46 7.74 -16.15
C GLY A 318 3.73 7.61 -17.48
N ASP A 319 4.21 6.71 -18.33
CA ASP A 319 3.58 6.30 -19.59
C ASP A 319 2.49 5.22 -19.41
N GLY A 320 2.06 4.98 -18.17
CA GLY A 320 1.13 3.92 -17.82
C GLY A 320 1.77 2.55 -17.63
N THR A 321 3.10 2.41 -17.69
CA THR A 321 3.77 1.17 -17.31
C THR A 321 3.56 0.84 -15.83
N PRO A 322 3.09 -0.38 -15.48
CA PRO A 322 2.91 -0.77 -14.09
C PRO A 322 4.21 -0.70 -13.32
N ASN A 323 4.19 -0.02 -12.18
CA ASN A 323 5.33 0.02 -11.29
C ASN A 323 5.58 -1.38 -10.71
N ALA A 324 6.66 -2.03 -11.12
CA ALA A 324 7.10 -3.33 -10.61
C ALA A 324 8.43 -3.16 -9.88
N GLY A 325 8.40 -2.80 -8.59
CA GLY A 325 9.60 -2.49 -7.82
C GLY A 325 9.41 -2.53 -6.31
N GLY A 326 10.52 -2.39 -5.56
CA GLY A 326 10.54 -2.41 -4.10
C GLY A 326 10.50 -1.04 -3.41
N ASP A 327 10.73 0.06 -4.14
CA ASP A 327 10.72 1.42 -3.59
C ASP A 327 9.61 2.26 -4.24
N VAL A 328 8.49 2.36 -3.52
CA VAL A 328 7.28 3.09 -3.93
C VAL A 328 7.59 4.57 -4.22
N THR A 329 8.58 5.17 -3.57
CA THR A 329 8.91 6.59 -3.75
C THR A 329 9.48 6.91 -5.13
N ARG A 330 9.94 5.88 -5.86
CA ARG A 330 10.51 6.00 -7.22
C ARG A 330 9.53 5.67 -8.33
N HIS A 331 8.31 5.28 -7.97
CA HIS A 331 7.27 4.93 -8.93
C HIS A 331 6.88 6.15 -9.79
N ALA A 332 6.42 5.91 -11.01
CA ALA A 332 5.78 6.94 -11.81
C ALA A 332 4.26 6.95 -11.55
N LEU A 333 3.61 8.11 -11.71
CA LEU A 333 2.16 8.19 -11.58
C LEU A 333 1.47 7.46 -12.77
N PRO A 334 0.34 6.75 -12.54
CA PRO A 334 -0.31 6.57 -11.24
C PRO A 334 0.38 5.52 -10.35
N VAL A 335 0.44 5.80 -9.04
CA VAL A 335 0.86 4.84 -8.01
C VAL A 335 -0.39 4.17 -7.47
N LYS A 336 -0.46 2.83 -7.51
CA LYS A 336 -1.57 2.04 -6.99
C LYS A 336 -1.07 1.07 -5.92
N LEU A 337 -1.58 1.19 -4.69
CA LEU A 337 -1.15 0.41 -3.53
C LEU A 337 -2.35 -0.30 -2.90
N VAL A 338 -2.17 -1.54 -2.46
CA VAL A 338 -3.16 -2.24 -1.65
C VAL A 338 -2.52 -2.67 -0.33
N ALA A 339 -3.17 -2.44 0.79
CA ALA A 339 -2.70 -2.91 2.08
C ALA A 339 -3.78 -3.60 2.87
N LEU A 340 -3.39 -4.67 3.57
CA LEU A 340 -4.15 -5.23 4.66
C LEU A 340 -3.73 -4.51 5.95
N GLY A 341 -4.71 -4.06 6.73
CA GLY A 341 -4.46 -3.53 8.07
C GLY A 341 -5.64 -3.76 9.00
N HIS A 342 -5.43 -3.53 10.29
CA HIS A 342 -6.50 -3.53 11.26
C HIS A 342 -7.02 -2.09 11.44
N ALA A 343 -8.32 -1.92 11.25
CA ALA A 343 -8.99 -0.66 11.49
C ALA A 343 -9.50 -0.62 12.94
N PHE A 344 -9.03 0.36 13.71
CA PHE A 344 -9.48 0.59 15.09
C PHE A 344 -10.40 1.82 15.14
N ARG A 345 -11.65 1.63 15.59
CA ARG A 345 -12.65 2.70 15.69
C ARG A 345 -13.36 2.66 17.03
N ALA A 346 -13.40 3.80 17.71
CA ALA A 346 -14.05 3.88 19.01
C ALA A 346 -15.58 3.74 18.93
N GLU A 347 -16.18 3.96 17.76
CA GLU A 347 -17.63 3.90 17.51
C GLU A 347 -18.43 4.71 18.55
N ALA A 348 -17.81 5.78 19.05
CA ALA A 348 -18.35 6.65 20.09
C ALA A 348 -19.67 7.26 19.60
N GLY A 349 -20.74 7.09 20.39
CA GLY A 349 -22.07 7.59 20.08
C GLY A 349 -23.00 6.61 19.34
N ALA A 350 -22.50 5.48 18.84
CA ALA A 350 -23.36 4.45 18.26
C ALA A 350 -24.08 3.67 19.38
N ARG A 351 -25.42 3.72 19.41
CA ARG A 351 -26.28 2.88 20.26
C ARG A 351 -27.38 2.26 19.38
N GLY A 352 -27.75 1.00 19.61
CA GLY A 352 -28.93 0.38 19.00
C GLY A 352 -28.63 -0.79 18.07
N ALA A 353 -29.49 -1.02 17.08
CA ALA A 353 -29.47 -2.21 16.22
C ALA A 353 -28.18 -2.39 15.40
N ASP A 354 -27.48 -1.29 15.10
CA ASP A 354 -26.22 -1.31 14.33
C ASP A 354 -25.02 -1.89 15.09
N THR A 355 -25.05 -1.91 16.43
CA THR A 355 -23.96 -2.45 17.26
C THR A 355 -24.11 -3.95 17.53
N ARG A 356 -25.09 -4.63 16.90
CA ARG A 356 -25.31 -6.07 17.07
C ARG A 356 -24.41 -6.86 16.11
N GLY A 357 -23.67 -7.82 16.66
CA GLY A 357 -22.84 -8.75 15.89
C GLY A 357 -21.60 -8.12 15.26
N LEU A 358 -21.33 -8.40 13.99
CA LEU A 358 -20.09 -8.01 13.28
C LEU A 358 -20.19 -6.70 12.49
N TYR A 359 -21.37 -6.07 12.41
CA TYR A 359 -21.58 -4.94 11.49
C TYR A 359 -20.85 -3.65 11.90
N ARG A 360 -20.82 -3.37 13.21
CA ARG A 360 -20.11 -2.24 13.83
C ARG A 360 -19.35 -2.73 15.06
N ILE A 361 -18.04 -2.89 14.92
CA ILE A 361 -17.10 -3.40 15.94
C ILE A 361 -15.86 -2.51 16.05
N HIS A 362 -15.15 -2.59 17.16
CA HIS A 362 -14.05 -1.66 17.47
C HIS A 362 -12.74 -1.96 16.75
N GLN A 363 -12.52 -3.22 16.37
CA GLN A 363 -11.37 -3.65 15.58
C GLN A 363 -11.85 -4.56 14.46
N PHE A 364 -11.37 -4.32 13.24
CA PHE A 364 -11.62 -5.21 12.12
C PHE A 364 -10.54 -5.20 11.06
N THR A 365 -10.39 -6.33 10.39
CA THR A 365 -9.51 -6.47 9.23
C THR A 365 -10.13 -5.79 8.00
N LYS A 366 -9.32 -4.94 7.34
CA LYS A 366 -9.73 -4.24 6.12
C LYS A 366 -8.61 -4.28 5.08
N ALA A 367 -8.95 -4.61 3.84
CA ALA A 367 -8.07 -4.41 2.69
C ALA A 367 -8.38 -3.06 2.04
N GLU A 368 -7.39 -2.18 1.95
CA GLU A 368 -7.52 -0.81 1.44
C GLU A 368 -6.75 -0.64 0.13
N LEU A 369 -7.40 -0.06 -0.87
CA LEU A 369 -6.79 0.46 -2.09
C LEU A 369 -6.44 1.94 -1.88
N PHE A 370 -5.26 2.34 -2.33
CA PHE A 370 -4.82 3.73 -2.32
C PHE A 370 -4.17 4.06 -3.66
N ALA A 371 -4.51 5.21 -4.21
CA ALA A 371 -3.95 5.69 -5.46
C ALA A 371 -3.42 7.12 -5.34
N VAL A 372 -2.29 7.37 -6.00
CA VAL A 372 -1.77 8.72 -6.24
C VAL A 372 -1.74 8.93 -7.75
N THR A 373 -2.32 10.02 -8.22
CA THR A 373 -2.45 10.31 -9.66
C THR A 373 -2.34 11.80 -9.95
N THR A 374 -2.29 12.17 -11.23
CA THR A 374 -2.37 13.55 -11.68
C THR A 374 -3.80 14.08 -11.55
N ALA A 375 -3.97 15.40 -11.60
CA ALA A 375 -5.27 16.02 -11.35
C ALA A 375 -6.32 15.67 -12.42
N ASP A 376 -5.90 15.61 -13.68
CA ASP A 376 -6.71 15.25 -14.85
C ASP A 376 -7.17 13.79 -14.86
N ALA A 377 -6.39 12.90 -14.23
CA ALA A 377 -6.69 11.47 -14.19
C ALA A 377 -7.45 11.02 -12.93
N SER A 378 -7.77 11.92 -11.99
CA SER A 378 -8.35 11.51 -10.70
C SER A 378 -9.76 10.93 -10.82
N ASP A 379 -10.63 11.50 -11.64
CA ASP A 379 -12.01 11.00 -11.75
C ASP A 379 -12.05 9.63 -12.45
N ALA A 380 -11.22 9.45 -13.49
CA ALA A 380 -11.04 8.15 -14.12
C ALA A 380 -10.45 7.10 -13.15
N MET A 381 -9.58 7.52 -12.23
CA MET A 381 -9.06 6.63 -11.19
C MET A 381 -10.15 6.24 -10.18
N LEU A 382 -11.05 7.15 -9.80
CA LEU A 382 -12.19 6.84 -8.93
C LEU A 382 -13.08 5.76 -9.55
N GLU A 383 -13.39 5.91 -10.85
CA GLU A 383 -14.12 4.88 -11.61
C GLU A 383 -13.35 3.56 -11.68
N SER A 384 -12.02 3.60 -11.82
CA SER A 384 -11.19 2.39 -11.76
C SER A 384 -11.26 1.71 -10.40
N LEU A 385 -11.26 2.46 -9.29
CA LEU A 385 -11.36 1.90 -7.94
C LEU A 385 -12.74 1.26 -7.72
N ARG A 386 -13.80 1.95 -8.11
CA ARG A 386 -15.19 1.45 -8.07
C ARG A 386 -15.33 0.11 -8.80
N ARG A 387 -14.77 -0.01 -10.01
CA ARG A 387 -14.78 -1.27 -10.78
C ARG A 387 -14.08 -2.43 -10.06
N VAL A 388 -12.97 -2.16 -9.36
CA VAL A 388 -12.28 -3.19 -8.57
C VAL A 388 -13.17 -3.66 -7.42
N GLN A 389 -13.84 -2.74 -6.72
CA GLN A 389 -14.78 -3.09 -5.66
C GLN A 389 -15.97 -3.90 -6.19
N GLU A 390 -16.56 -3.47 -7.31
CA GLU A 390 -17.64 -4.22 -7.96
C GLU A 390 -17.20 -5.61 -8.42
N GLU A 391 -15.97 -5.79 -8.92
CA GLU A 391 -15.44 -7.13 -9.25
C GLU A 391 -15.30 -8.01 -8.02
N ILE A 392 -14.80 -7.47 -6.90
CA ILE A 392 -14.70 -8.19 -5.63
C ILE A 392 -16.09 -8.63 -5.18
N VAL A 393 -17.05 -7.70 -5.07
CA VAL A 393 -18.40 -7.95 -4.55
C VAL A 393 -19.21 -8.86 -5.47
N ALA A 394 -19.16 -8.64 -6.79
CA ALA A 394 -19.83 -9.49 -7.76
C ALA A 394 -19.22 -10.90 -7.79
N GLY A 395 -17.89 -11.03 -7.66
CA GLY A 395 -17.23 -12.33 -7.58
C GLY A 395 -17.48 -13.07 -6.27
N LEU A 396 -17.94 -12.40 -5.21
CA LEU A 396 -18.52 -13.04 -4.01
C LEU A 396 -20.01 -13.39 -4.18
N GLY A 397 -20.58 -13.11 -5.35
CA GLY A 397 -21.97 -13.36 -5.67
C GLY A 397 -22.93 -12.70 -4.69
N LEU A 398 -22.74 -11.42 -4.39
CA LEU A 398 -23.65 -10.66 -3.55
C LEU A 398 -24.66 -9.89 -4.40
N LEU A 399 -25.85 -9.66 -3.85
CA LEU A 399 -26.75 -8.63 -4.34
C LEU A 399 -26.29 -7.29 -3.75
N TYR A 400 -25.88 -6.37 -4.62
CA TYR A 400 -25.33 -5.09 -4.19
C TYR A 400 -25.91 -3.91 -4.97
N ARG A 401 -25.80 -2.73 -4.37
CA ARG A 401 -26.05 -1.44 -5.04
C ARG A 401 -24.87 -0.51 -4.88
N VAL A 402 -24.70 0.39 -5.82
CA VAL A 402 -23.67 1.44 -5.80
C VAL A 402 -24.35 2.79 -5.63
N LEU A 403 -23.88 3.57 -4.65
CA LEU A 403 -24.40 4.88 -4.28
C LEU A 403 -23.37 5.97 -4.62
N ASP A 404 -23.79 7.03 -5.31
CA ASP A 404 -23.09 8.31 -5.39
C ASP A 404 -23.55 9.17 -4.21
N MET A 405 -22.66 9.32 -3.22
CA MET A 405 -23.01 9.81 -1.89
C MET A 405 -23.33 11.30 -1.90
N SER A 406 -24.30 11.68 -1.08
CA SER A 406 -24.72 13.06 -0.90
C SER A 406 -23.69 13.89 -0.10
N SER A 407 -23.90 15.21 -0.07
CA SER A 407 -22.98 16.16 0.51
C SER A 407 -22.72 15.92 2.00
N GLU A 408 -23.72 15.52 2.79
CA GLU A 408 -23.54 15.25 4.23
C GLU A 408 -22.67 14.01 4.51
N GLU A 409 -22.56 13.09 3.54
CA GLU A 409 -21.85 11.81 3.65
C GLU A 409 -20.41 11.82 3.11
N LEU A 410 -19.94 12.97 2.60
CA LEU A 410 -18.56 13.10 2.06
C LEU A 410 -17.48 13.16 3.15
N GLY A 411 -17.83 13.59 4.36
CA GLY A 411 -16.85 13.94 5.38
C GLY A 411 -15.93 15.10 4.96
N ALA A 412 -14.77 15.22 5.60
CA ALA A 412 -13.89 16.38 5.43
C ALA A 412 -13.00 16.32 4.19
N SER A 413 -12.53 15.12 3.79
CA SER A 413 -11.50 14.97 2.76
C SER A 413 -12.05 14.68 1.36
N ALA A 414 -13.23 14.07 1.23
CA ALA A 414 -13.74 13.63 -0.07
C ALA A 414 -14.30 14.79 -0.90
N TYR A 415 -13.90 14.81 -2.17
CA TYR A 415 -14.44 15.64 -3.24
C TYR A 415 -15.67 14.99 -3.89
N ARG A 416 -15.61 13.67 -4.07
CA ARG A 416 -16.70 12.78 -4.50
C ARG A 416 -16.49 11.40 -3.86
N LYS A 417 -17.57 10.71 -3.52
CA LYS A 417 -17.55 9.41 -2.82
C LYS A 417 -18.58 8.46 -3.41
N TYR A 418 -18.17 7.22 -3.64
CA TYR A 418 -19.06 6.11 -3.95
C TYR A 418 -19.07 5.10 -2.81
N ASP A 419 -20.25 4.67 -2.38
CA ASP A 419 -20.38 3.53 -1.47
C ASP A 419 -21.01 2.33 -2.19
N ILE A 420 -20.61 1.13 -1.79
CA ILE A 420 -21.23 -0.12 -2.24
C ILE A 420 -21.87 -0.78 -1.03
N GLU A 421 -23.15 -1.06 -1.15
CA GLU A 421 -23.91 -1.74 -0.11
C GLU A 421 -24.37 -3.11 -0.60
N ALA A 422 -24.29 -4.11 0.26
CA ALA A 422 -24.88 -5.42 0.02
C ALA A 422 -26.23 -5.55 0.73
N TRP A 423 -27.17 -6.24 0.11
CA TRP A 423 -28.40 -6.65 0.78
C TRP A 423 -28.08 -7.74 1.82
N MET A 424 -28.53 -7.54 3.06
CA MET A 424 -28.29 -8.44 4.19
C MET A 424 -29.65 -8.96 4.70
N PRO A 425 -30.11 -10.16 4.27
CA PRO A 425 -31.45 -10.66 4.57
C PRO A 425 -31.78 -10.80 6.06
N GLY A 426 -30.81 -11.21 6.88
CA GLY A 426 -30.97 -11.34 8.34
C GLY A 426 -31.13 -9.99 9.03
N ARG A 427 -30.38 -8.99 8.55
CA ARG A 427 -30.53 -7.59 8.98
C ARG A 427 -31.79 -6.93 8.41
N GLY A 428 -32.27 -7.38 7.25
CA GLY A 428 -33.42 -6.80 6.56
C GLY A 428 -33.15 -5.41 5.96
N ALA A 429 -31.89 -5.10 5.67
CA ALA A 429 -31.48 -3.80 5.14
C ALA A 429 -30.26 -3.92 4.24
N TRP A 430 -30.03 -2.88 3.44
CA TRP A 430 -28.75 -2.65 2.78
C TRP A 430 -27.68 -2.30 3.83
N GLY A 431 -26.45 -2.76 3.62
CA GLY A 431 -25.33 -2.41 4.47
C GLY A 431 -24.05 -2.13 3.68
N GLU A 432 -23.43 -0.99 3.95
CA GLU A 432 -22.16 -0.56 3.36
C GLU A 432 -21.06 -1.60 3.58
N ILE A 433 -20.48 -2.11 2.51
CA ILE A 433 -19.35 -3.05 2.55
C ILE A 433 -18.07 -2.45 1.94
N CYS A 434 -18.21 -1.43 1.10
CA CYS A 434 -17.11 -0.72 0.48
C CYS A 434 -17.42 0.78 0.34
N SER A 435 -16.39 1.60 0.32
CA SER A 435 -16.45 3.04 0.04
C SER A 435 -15.23 3.43 -0.79
N ALA A 436 -15.36 4.39 -1.68
CA ALA A 436 -14.28 4.91 -2.55
C ALA A 436 -14.37 6.42 -2.65
N SER A 437 -13.28 7.13 -2.37
CA SER A 437 -13.24 8.58 -2.34
C SER A 437 -12.15 9.13 -3.26
N ASN A 438 -12.50 10.16 -4.03
CA ASN A 438 -11.51 11.06 -4.62
C ASN A 438 -11.26 12.19 -3.62
N CYS A 439 -10.05 12.31 -3.09
CA CYS A 439 -9.69 13.36 -2.13
C CYS A 439 -8.99 14.56 -2.79
N THR A 440 -8.90 14.57 -4.11
CA THR A 440 -8.16 15.56 -4.90
C THR A 440 -6.82 15.88 -4.23
N ASP A 441 -6.45 17.16 -4.11
CA ASP A 441 -5.19 17.56 -3.49
C ASP A 441 -5.27 17.78 -1.96
N TYR A 442 -6.40 17.44 -1.31
CA TYR A 442 -6.62 17.69 0.12
C TYR A 442 -5.53 17.05 1.00
N GLN A 443 -5.28 15.75 0.81
CA GLN A 443 -4.26 15.02 1.57
C GLN A 443 -2.87 15.32 1.00
N ALA A 444 -2.75 15.45 -0.32
CA ALA A 444 -1.48 15.71 -0.99
C ALA A 444 -0.82 17.01 -0.54
N ARG A 445 -1.61 18.09 -0.34
CA ARG A 445 -1.11 19.35 0.19
C ARG A 445 -0.64 19.24 1.64
N ARG A 446 -1.39 18.49 2.45
CA ARG A 446 -1.09 18.27 3.87
C ARG A 446 0.12 17.35 4.07
N LEU A 447 0.36 16.41 3.16
CA LEU A 447 1.46 15.44 3.23
C LEU A 447 2.63 15.75 2.27
N ALA A 448 2.57 16.89 1.57
CA ALA A 448 3.55 17.32 0.56
C ALA A 448 3.81 16.28 -0.55
N ILE A 449 2.74 15.69 -1.08
CA ILE A 449 2.75 14.75 -2.20
C ILE A 449 2.62 15.55 -3.50
N LYS A 450 3.64 15.49 -4.35
CA LYS A 450 3.73 16.29 -5.59
C LYS A 450 4.03 15.41 -6.79
N TYR A 451 3.86 15.97 -7.97
CA TYR A 451 4.46 15.45 -9.19
C TYR A 451 5.08 16.56 -10.03
N LYS A 452 5.96 16.18 -10.94
CA LYS A 452 6.51 17.06 -11.97
C LYS A 452 5.93 16.71 -13.32
N ASP A 453 5.40 17.73 -13.98
CA ASP A 453 5.08 17.71 -15.39
C ASP A 453 6.00 18.73 -16.09
N GLY A 454 6.94 18.21 -16.89
CA GLY A 454 8.06 18.99 -17.40
C GLY A 454 8.86 19.69 -16.29
N ARG A 455 8.83 21.03 -16.30
CA ARG A 455 9.52 21.90 -15.31
C ARG A 455 8.61 22.33 -14.15
N GLN A 456 7.29 22.18 -14.28
CA GLN A 456 6.34 22.62 -13.27
C GLN A 456 6.13 21.53 -12.22
N SER A 457 5.82 21.95 -11.00
CA SER A 457 5.52 21.03 -9.89
C SER A 457 4.11 21.29 -9.40
N HIS A 458 3.31 20.23 -9.37
CA HIS A 458 1.91 20.25 -8.99
C HIS A 458 1.69 19.34 -7.78
N TYR A 459 0.65 19.62 -7.00
CA TYR A 459 0.19 18.66 -6.00
C TYR A 459 -0.54 17.51 -6.70
N ALA A 460 -0.26 16.29 -6.28
CA ALA A 460 -0.95 15.11 -6.80
C ALA A 460 -2.39 15.07 -6.29
N HIS A 461 -3.23 14.24 -6.92
CA HIS A 461 -4.49 13.82 -6.34
C HIS A 461 -4.34 12.48 -5.64
N THR A 462 -4.98 12.31 -4.49
CA THR A 462 -5.03 11.04 -3.76
C THR A 462 -6.45 10.47 -3.77
N LEU A 463 -6.54 9.15 -3.85
CA LEU A 463 -7.79 8.42 -3.79
C LEU A 463 -7.63 7.21 -2.88
N ASN A 464 -8.70 6.86 -2.19
CA ASN A 464 -8.78 5.67 -1.35
C ASN A 464 -10.02 4.87 -1.73
N ALA A 465 -9.98 3.56 -1.52
CA ALA A 465 -11.16 2.72 -1.62
C ALA A 465 -11.02 1.46 -0.76
N THR A 466 -12.07 1.10 -0.04
CA THR A 466 -12.14 -0.17 0.69
C THR A 466 -12.28 -1.31 -0.32
N ALA A 467 -11.24 -2.13 -0.49
CA ALA A 467 -11.33 -3.34 -1.32
C ALA A 467 -12.27 -4.37 -0.66
N ALA A 468 -12.12 -4.54 0.66
CA ALA A 468 -12.93 -5.46 1.46
C ALA A 468 -12.92 -5.06 2.94
N ALA A 469 -14.09 -4.77 3.50
CA ALA A 469 -14.31 -4.72 4.94
C ALA A 469 -14.75 -6.12 5.42
N ILE A 470 -13.81 -6.90 5.95
CA ILE A 470 -13.98 -8.34 6.13
C ILE A 470 -15.19 -8.71 7.00
N PRO A 471 -15.45 -8.09 8.18
CA PRO A 471 -16.59 -8.49 8.99
C PRO A 471 -17.93 -8.29 8.28
N ARG A 472 -18.11 -7.17 7.56
CA ARG A 472 -19.37 -6.89 6.86
C ARG A 472 -19.58 -7.80 5.65
N LEU A 473 -18.50 -8.23 4.99
CA LEU A 473 -18.57 -9.28 3.96
C LEU A 473 -18.94 -10.65 4.57
N ILE A 474 -18.44 -10.97 5.77
CA ILE A 474 -18.84 -12.18 6.49
C ILE A 474 -20.33 -12.13 6.81
N VAL A 475 -20.84 -11.00 7.31
CA VAL A 475 -22.29 -10.79 7.48
C VAL A 475 -23.02 -11.06 6.17
N ALA A 476 -22.70 -10.33 5.10
CA ALA A 476 -23.38 -10.47 3.82
C ALA A 476 -23.40 -11.92 3.29
N LEU A 477 -22.28 -12.65 3.42
CA LEU A 477 -22.18 -14.03 2.97
C LEU A 477 -22.98 -15.01 3.82
N LEU A 478 -22.92 -14.91 5.15
CA LEU A 478 -23.62 -15.81 6.06
C LEU A 478 -25.14 -15.68 5.94
N GLU A 479 -25.63 -14.46 5.69
CA GLU A 479 -27.06 -14.19 5.53
C GLU A 479 -27.56 -14.51 4.11
N THR A 480 -26.72 -14.33 3.09
CA THR A 480 -27.08 -14.63 1.70
C THR A 480 -27.07 -16.13 1.43
N TYR A 481 -25.98 -16.82 1.77
CA TYR A 481 -25.76 -18.23 1.48
C TYR A 481 -26.16 -19.10 2.68
N SER A 482 -27.45 -19.07 3.01
CA SER A 482 -27.98 -19.84 4.13
C SER A 482 -28.10 -21.33 3.81
N GLY A 483 -27.74 -22.19 4.77
CA GLY A 483 -27.82 -23.65 4.71
C GLY A 483 -27.39 -24.31 6.03
N ASN A 484 -27.43 -25.65 6.10
CA ASN A 484 -27.03 -26.41 7.31
C ASN A 484 -25.51 -26.49 7.51
N LYS A 485 -24.75 -26.25 6.45
CA LYS A 485 -23.28 -26.10 6.45
C LYS A 485 -22.91 -24.65 6.14
N LEU A 486 -21.62 -24.34 6.24
CA LEU A 486 -21.10 -23.07 5.75
C LEU A 486 -21.12 -23.09 4.22
N VAL A 487 -22.07 -22.38 3.62
CA VAL A 487 -22.17 -22.26 2.16
C VAL A 487 -21.40 -21.01 1.72
N LEU A 488 -20.45 -21.17 0.78
CA LEU A 488 -19.61 -20.09 0.28
C LEU A 488 -19.56 -20.07 -1.25
N PRO A 489 -19.37 -18.90 -1.88
CA PRO A 489 -19.11 -18.81 -3.31
C PRO A 489 -17.86 -19.60 -3.72
N ALA A 490 -17.93 -20.33 -4.84
CA ALA A 490 -16.82 -21.13 -5.36
C ALA A 490 -15.56 -20.29 -5.69
N SER A 491 -15.70 -18.98 -5.88
CA SER A 491 -14.60 -18.03 -6.06
C SER A 491 -13.66 -17.95 -4.84
N LEU A 492 -14.13 -18.28 -3.64
CA LEU A 492 -13.31 -18.34 -2.42
C LEU A 492 -12.52 -19.64 -2.28
N ARG A 493 -12.87 -20.69 -3.05
CA ARG A 493 -12.27 -22.03 -2.95
C ARG A 493 -10.73 -22.03 -3.09
N PRO A 494 -10.10 -21.25 -4.01
CA PRO A 494 -8.64 -21.20 -4.11
C PRO A 494 -7.93 -20.57 -2.90
N PHE A 495 -8.67 -19.82 -2.07
CA PHE A 495 -8.15 -19.08 -0.92
C PHE A 495 -8.49 -19.75 0.41
N TRP A 496 -9.23 -20.87 0.38
CA TRP A 496 -9.64 -21.59 1.57
C TRP A 496 -8.51 -22.44 2.13
N LEU A 497 -8.10 -22.14 3.37
CA LEU A 497 -6.99 -22.83 4.03
C LEU A 497 -7.34 -24.25 4.48
N GLY A 498 -8.62 -24.58 4.68
CA GLY A 498 -9.09 -25.93 5.04
C GLY A 498 -8.99 -26.95 3.89
N GLY A 499 -8.55 -26.51 2.70
CA GLY A 499 -8.45 -27.33 1.50
C GLY A 499 -9.74 -27.38 0.68
N ALA A 500 -9.61 -27.66 -0.62
CA ALA A 500 -10.74 -27.59 -1.55
C ALA A 500 -11.88 -28.59 -1.27
N ALA A 501 -11.58 -29.68 -0.56
CA ALA A 501 -12.49 -30.77 -0.21
C ALA A 501 -12.90 -30.76 1.27
N ASP A 502 -12.82 -29.60 1.94
CA ASP A 502 -13.26 -29.42 3.32
C ASP A 502 -14.75 -29.86 3.48
N PRO A 503 -15.05 -30.88 4.29
CA PRO A 503 -16.41 -31.40 4.42
C PRO A 503 -17.37 -30.44 5.13
N HIS A 504 -16.85 -29.39 5.78
CA HIS A 504 -17.60 -28.40 6.52
C HIS A 504 -18.08 -27.23 5.64
N VAL A 505 -17.52 -27.10 4.43
CA VAL A 505 -17.88 -26.06 3.47
C VAL A 505 -18.61 -26.65 2.29
N GLN A 506 -19.73 -26.03 1.93
CA GLN A 506 -20.43 -26.27 0.69
C GLN A 506 -20.16 -25.12 -0.27
N TRP A 507 -19.74 -25.43 -1.49
CA TRP A 507 -19.45 -24.40 -2.48
C TRP A 507 -20.65 -24.13 -3.39
N ALA A 508 -21.06 -22.87 -3.51
CA ALA A 508 -22.05 -22.40 -4.46
C ALA A 508 -21.38 -21.94 -5.75
N GLU A 509 -21.70 -22.57 -6.87
CA GLU A 509 -21.21 -22.16 -8.19
C GLU A 509 -21.95 -20.89 -8.64
N LEU A 510 -21.18 -19.88 -9.04
CA LEU A 510 -21.73 -18.63 -9.55
C LEU A 510 -21.97 -18.76 -11.06
N ALA A 511 -23.06 -18.16 -11.55
CA ALA A 511 -23.24 -18.02 -12.99
C ALA A 511 -22.08 -17.20 -13.58
N PRO A 512 -21.57 -17.53 -14.78
CA PRO A 512 -20.55 -16.72 -15.43
C PRO A 512 -21.07 -15.27 -15.56
N PRO A 513 -20.23 -14.25 -15.31
CA PRO A 513 -20.66 -12.87 -15.36
C PRO A 513 -21.21 -12.57 -16.76
N SER A 514 -22.48 -12.17 -16.83
CA SER A 514 -22.99 -11.45 -18.00
C SER A 514 -22.20 -10.14 -18.07
N LEU A 515 -21.27 -10.07 -19.03
CA LEU A 515 -20.55 -8.84 -19.33
C LEU A 515 -21.59 -7.79 -19.76
N PRO A 516 -21.56 -6.55 -19.23
CA PRO A 516 -22.32 -5.46 -19.84
C PRO A 516 -21.85 -5.33 -21.29
N HIS A 517 -22.80 -5.20 -22.23
CA HIS A 517 -22.51 -4.83 -23.61
C HIS A 517 -21.54 -3.66 -23.60
N ALA A 518 -20.31 -3.89 -24.06
CA ALA A 518 -19.45 -2.81 -24.47
C ALA A 518 -20.24 -2.07 -25.57
N ALA A 519 -20.58 -0.81 -25.33
CA ALA A 519 -21.10 0.05 -26.37
C ALA A 519 -20.16 -0.07 -27.58
N PRO A 520 -20.68 -0.32 -28.79
CA PRO A 520 -19.84 -0.42 -29.97
C PRO A 520 -19.04 0.87 -30.09
N ALA A 521 -17.72 0.75 -30.19
CA ALA A 521 -16.86 1.88 -30.48
C ALA A 521 -17.39 2.62 -31.71
N PRO A 522 -17.46 3.97 -31.70
CA PRO A 522 -17.92 4.71 -32.86
C PRO A 522 -17.05 4.33 -34.06
N THR A 523 -17.70 3.82 -35.09
CA THR A 523 -17.08 3.43 -36.35
C THR A 523 -16.51 4.72 -36.98
N PRO A 524 -15.21 4.82 -37.29
CA PRO A 524 -14.70 5.97 -38.01
C PRO A 524 -15.22 5.87 -39.44
N ALA A 525 -16.21 6.72 -39.75
CA ALA A 525 -16.61 6.99 -41.12
C ALA A 525 -15.49 7.78 -41.81
N GLY A 526 -15.00 7.24 -42.94
CA GLY A 526 -14.20 7.99 -43.90
C GLY A 526 -12.69 7.78 -43.81
N ALA A 527 -12.20 6.70 -44.41
CA ALA A 527 -10.85 6.69 -44.98
C ALA A 527 -10.88 5.96 -46.32
N ALA A 528 -10.61 6.73 -47.37
CA ALA A 528 -10.59 6.31 -48.74
C ALA A 528 -9.60 5.16 -48.98
N THR A 529 -10.01 4.27 -49.87
CA THR A 529 -9.23 3.20 -50.49
C THR A 529 -7.90 3.68 -51.07
N SER A 530 -6.81 3.02 -50.72
CA SER A 530 -5.61 2.92 -51.56
C SER A 530 -4.84 1.61 -51.27
N PRO A 531 -4.17 1.05 -52.28
CA PRO A 531 -3.92 -0.38 -52.37
C PRO A 531 -2.64 -0.82 -51.64
N ALA A 532 -2.64 -2.10 -51.27
CA ALA A 532 -1.56 -2.80 -50.59
C ALA A 532 -0.23 -2.79 -51.38
N PRO A 533 0.92 -2.77 -50.69
CA PRO A 533 2.15 -3.34 -51.20
C PRO A 533 2.47 -4.69 -50.55
N ARG A 534 3.16 -5.49 -51.37
CA ARG A 534 3.49 -6.90 -51.26
C ARG A 534 4.45 -7.26 -50.13
N ASP A 535 4.42 -8.55 -49.82
CA ASP A 535 5.29 -9.31 -48.93
C ASP A 535 6.78 -8.92 -48.99
N GLY A 536 7.32 -8.63 -47.82
CA GLY A 536 8.75 -8.56 -47.55
C GLY A 536 9.03 -9.12 -46.16
N ALA A 537 9.56 -10.33 -46.12
CA ALA A 537 9.90 -11.04 -44.89
C ALA A 537 10.86 -10.24 -43.99
N ARG A 538 10.39 -9.86 -42.79
CA ARG A 538 11.23 -9.61 -41.61
C ARG A 538 10.52 -10.14 -40.36
N SER A 539 11.18 -11.09 -39.69
CA SER A 539 10.73 -11.70 -38.45
C SER A 539 10.98 -10.77 -37.27
N ASP A 540 10.00 -9.95 -36.91
CA ASP A 540 10.02 -9.18 -35.65
C ASP A 540 8.86 -9.64 -34.77
N ALA A 541 9.04 -10.80 -34.13
CA ALA A 541 8.17 -11.20 -33.03
C ALA A 541 8.45 -10.31 -31.81
N PRO A 542 7.42 -9.75 -31.13
CA PRO A 542 7.61 -8.90 -29.98
C PRO A 542 8.34 -9.66 -28.85
N PRO A 543 9.22 -9.01 -28.07
CA PRO A 543 9.99 -9.70 -27.05
C PRO A 543 9.06 -10.26 -25.95
N PRO A 544 9.34 -11.48 -25.44
CA PRO A 544 8.46 -12.14 -24.49
C PRO A 544 8.32 -11.35 -23.18
N ARG A 545 7.07 -11.03 -22.84
CA ARG A 545 6.70 -10.11 -21.73
C ARG A 545 6.95 -10.68 -20.33
N SER A 546 7.10 -12.00 -20.15
CA SER A 546 7.37 -12.63 -18.85
C SER A 546 8.79 -13.21 -18.73
N ALA A 547 9.33 -13.24 -17.51
CA ALA A 547 10.64 -13.85 -17.22
C ALA A 547 10.68 -15.35 -17.62
N LEU A 548 9.56 -16.05 -17.43
CA LEU A 548 9.37 -17.44 -17.86
C LEU A 548 9.42 -17.57 -19.39
N ALA A 549 8.76 -16.67 -20.12
CA ALA A 549 8.76 -16.69 -21.59
C ALA A 549 10.14 -16.33 -22.17
N ARG A 550 10.90 -15.45 -21.52
CA ARG A 550 12.33 -15.20 -21.84
C ARG A 550 13.20 -16.42 -21.58
N ALA A 551 13.00 -17.12 -20.46
CA ALA A 551 13.72 -18.35 -20.14
C ALA A 551 13.40 -19.47 -21.15
N GLN A 552 12.12 -19.66 -21.49
CA GLN A 552 11.68 -20.63 -22.51
C GLN A 552 12.23 -20.30 -23.90
N ALA A 553 12.25 -19.03 -24.30
CA ALA A 553 12.83 -18.59 -25.57
C ALA A 553 14.35 -18.88 -25.64
N ARG A 554 15.09 -18.62 -24.55
CA ARG A 554 16.52 -18.96 -24.44
C ARG A 554 16.76 -20.47 -24.48
N LEU A 555 15.90 -21.27 -23.84
CA LEU A 555 15.99 -22.72 -23.85
C LEU A 555 15.73 -23.31 -25.24
N ARG A 556 14.72 -22.79 -25.95
CA ARG A 556 14.44 -23.16 -27.35
C ARG A 556 15.59 -22.77 -28.29
N ALA A 557 16.21 -21.61 -28.07
CA ALA A 557 17.40 -21.20 -28.83
C ALA A 557 18.61 -22.12 -28.58
N LEU A 558 18.82 -22.55 -27.33
CA LEU A 558 19.90 -23.48 -26.97
C LEU A 558 19.66 -24.89 -27.52
N ALA A 559 18.42 -25.38 -27.45
CA ALA A 559 17.99 -26.64 -28.07
C ALA A 559 18.26 -26.64 -29.59
N LYS A 560 17.90 -25.54 -30.28
CA LYS A 560 18.11 -25.39 -31.73
C LYS A 560 19.59 -25.36 -32.13
N ARG A 561 20.47 -24.79 -31.28
CA ARG A 561 21.93 -24.75 -31.52
C ARG A 561 22.64 -26.07 -31.25
N THR A 562 22.09 -26.91 -30.36
CA THR A 562 22.76 -28.12 -29.87
C THR A 562 22.12 -29.42 -30.37
N GLY A 563 20.97 -29.35 -31.06
CA GLY A 563 20.26 -30.51 -31.58
C GLY A 563 19.59 -31.38 -30.50
N ALA A 564 19.50 -30.90 -29.26
CA ALA A 564 18.86 -31.60 -28.13
C ALA A 564 17.38 -31.20 -27.98
N ASP A 565 16.55 -32.13 -27.51
CA ASP A 565 15.12 -31.90 -27.26
C ASP A 565 14.93 -30.95 -26.03
N PRO A 566 14.07 -29.91 -26.10
CA PRO A 566 13.92 -28.91 -25.03
C PRO A 566 13.56 -29.47 -23.66
N ALA A 567 12.75 -30.53 -23.60
CA ALA A 567 12.27 -31.08 -22.32
C ALA A 567 13.38 -31.86 -21.57
N PRO A 568 14.10 -32.81 -22.19
CA PRO A 568 15.29 -33.42 -21.58
C PRO A 568 16.38 -32.42 -21.22
N LEU A 569 16.53 -31.34 -22.00
CA LEU A 569 17.52 -30.30 -21.74
C LEU A 569 17.19 -29.46 -20.50
N LEU A 570 15.92 -29.14 -20.27
CA LEU A 570 15.48 -28.48 -19.03
C LEU A 570 15.69 -29.37 -17.81
N VAL A 571 15.29 -30.63 -17.89
CA VAL A 571 15.45 -31.60 -16.79
C VAL A 571 16.92 -31.84 -16.49
N SER A 572 17.75 -31.99 -17.52
CA SER A 572 19.20 -32.10 -17.40
C SER A 572 19.81 -30.86 -16.74
N PHE A 573 19.41 -29.65 -17.15
CA PHE A 573 19.86 -28.43 -16.51
C PHE A 573 19.47 -28.37 -15.03
N LEU A 574 18.22 -28.68 -14.67
CA LEU A 574 17.75 -28.67 -13.27
C LEU A 574 18.50 -29.71 -12.42
N LEU A 575 18.68 -30.92 -12.94
CA LEU A 575 19.45 -31.97 -12.26
C LEU A 575 20.92 -31.56 -12.07
N LEU A 576 21.58 -31.01 -13.09
CA LEU A 576 22.95 -30.53 -12.95
C LEU A 576 23.05 -29.32 -12.02
N HIS A 577 22.06 -28.42 -12.03
CA HIS A 577 22.05 -27.25 -11.16
C HIS A 577 21.99 -27.64 -9.68
N GLU A 578 21.16 -28.65 -9.36
CA GLU A 578 21.08 -29.21 -8.01
C GLU A 578 22.30 -30.06 -7.65
N LEU A 579 22.78 -30.93 -8.56
CA LEU A 579 23.96 -31.77 -8.31
C LEU A 579 25.24 -30.94 -8.11
N THR A 580 25.42 -29.88 -8.91
CA THR A 580 26.52 -28.92 -8.73
C THR A 580 26.35 -28.04 -7.48
N ALA A 581 25.19 -28.09 -6.80
CA ALA A 581 24.99 -27.52 -5.47
C ALA A 581 25.36 -28.53 -4.39
N ILE A 582 24.71 -29.69 -4.42
CA ILE A 582 24.66 -30.65 -3.32
C ILE A 582 25.98 -31.42 -3.21
N VAL A 583 26.56 -31.87 -4.33
CA VAL A 583 27.79 -32.67 -4.29
C VAL A 583 28.97 -31.87 -3.76
N PRO A 584 29.27 -30.65 -4.26
CA PRO A 584 30.34 -29.83 -3.69
C PRO A 584 30.04 -29.39 -2.25
N LEU A 585 28.76 -29.12 -1.92
CA LEU A 585 28.36 -28.76 -0.57
C LEU A 585 28.70 -29.86 0.43
N VAL A 586 28.30 -31.11 0.15
CA VAL A 586 28.53 -32.24 1.05
C VAL A 586 30.01 -32.58 1.11
N LEU A 587 30.70 -32.65 -0.03
CA LEU A 587 32.16 -32.94 -0.06
C LEU A 587 32.96 -31.89 0.72
N LEU A 588 32.67 -30.60 0.48
CA LEU A 588 33.36 -29.50 1.16
C LEU A 588 33.01 -29.46 2.65
N ALA A 589 31.76 -29.77 3.03
CA ALA A 589 31.37 -29.87 4.43
C ALA A 589 32.14 -31.01 5.15
N VAL A 590 32.28 -32.17 4.52
CA VAL A 590 33.09 -33.29 5.04
C VAL A 590 34.56 -32.91 5.17
N LEU A 591 35.16 -32.36 4.12
CA LEU A 591 36.55 -31.90 4.14
C LEU A 591 36.79 -30.89 5.26
N LEU A 592 35.98 -29.83 5.33
CA LEU A 592 36.13 -28.79 6.35
C LEU A 592 35.90 -29.33 7.76
N ALA A 593 35.02 -30.32 7.94
CA ALA A 593 34.76 -30.93 9.23
C ALA A 593 35.91 -31.84 9.68
N VAL A 594 36.49 -32.63 8.78
CA VAL A 594 37.66 -33.49 9.05
C VAL A 594 38.88 -32.66 9.42
N PHE A 595 39.13 -31.55 8.72
CA PHE A 595 40.27 -30.67 8.96
C PHE A 595 40.01 -29.57 10.00
N GLY A 596 38.79 -29.48 10.56
CA GLY A 596 38.41 -28.42 11.50
C GLY A 596 38.50 -26.99 10.94
N ALA A 597 38.49 -26.84 9.61
CA ALA A 597 38.81 -25.58 8.91
C ALA A 597 37.58 -24.70 8.61
N GLY A 598 36.36 -25.15 8.96
CA GLY A 598 35.11 -24.44 8.64
C GLY A 598 35.03 -23.01 9.18
N ASP A 599 35.46 -22.78 10.42
CA ASP A 599 35.43 -21.44 11.04
C ASP A 599 36.51 -20.51 10.48
N ALA A 600 37.69 -21.04 10.12
CA ALA A 600 38.74 -20.28 9.46
C ALA A 600 38.29 -19.79 8.07
N LEU A 601 37.63 -20.67 7.30
CA LEU A 601 37.09 -20.31 5.99
C LEU A 601 35.98 -19.25 6.10
N LEU A 602 35.07 -19.37 7.06
CA LEU A 602 34.02 -18.37 7.28
C LEU A 602 34.59 -16.99 7.63
N ARG A 603 35.64 -16.92 8.46
CA ARG A 603 36.34 -15.67 8.77
C ARG A 603 37.02 -15.08 7.53
N ALA A 604 37.75 -15.89 6.77
CA ALA A 604 38.40 -15.45 5.55
C ALA A 604 37.38 -14.93 4.51
N LEU A 605 36.25 -15.62 4.33
CA LEU A 605 35.17 -15.18 3.45
C LEU A 605 34.52 -13.89 3.93
N HIS A 606 34.29 -13.74 5.23
CA HIS A 606 33.74 -12.52 5.81
C HIS A 606 34.66 -11.31 5.57
N GLU A 607 35.97 -11.47 5.80
CA GLU A 607 36.95 -10.42 5.53
C GLU A 607 37.09 -10.09 4.05
N ALA A 608 37.08 -11.10 3.17
CA ALA A 608 37.16 -10.90 1.72
C ALA A 608 35.92 -10.16 1.17
N ILE A 609 34.71 -10.54 1.62
CA ILE A 609 33.46 -9.86 1.24
C ILE A 609 33.46 -8.41 1.73
N ALA A 610 33.92 -8.15 2.95
CA ALA A 610 34.02 -6.79 3.49
C ALA A 610 34.99 -5.90 2.71
N ARG A 611 36.07 -6.46 2.14
CA ARG A 611 37.05 -5.72 1.32
C ARG A 611 36.59 -5.48 -0.11
N MET A 612 35.90 -6.45 -0.72
CA MET A 612 35.53 -6.40 -2.15
C MET A 612 34.24 -5.60 -2.43
N TRP A 613 33.31 -5.49 -1.48
CA TRP A 613 32.01 -4.84 -1.74
C TRP A 613 31.47 -4.05 -0.53
N PRO A 614 32.04 -2.86 -0.23
CA PRO A 614 31.73 -2.14 1.01
C PRO A 614 30.27 -1.69 1.14
N ALA A 615 29.60 -1.37 0.02
CA ALA A 615 28.26 -0.76 0.00
C ALA A 615 27.08 -1.77 0.11
N GLU A 616 27.30 -3.07 -0.11
CA GLU A 616 26.27 -4.14 0.02
C GLU A 616 26.63 -5.14 1.13
N SER A 617 27.68 -4.87 1.89
CA SER A 617 28.26 -5.76 2.89
C SER A 617 27.32 -6.08 4.05
N SER A 618 26.34 -5.23 4.38
CA SER A 618 25.49 -5.39 5.57
C SER A 618 24.55 -6.60 5.48
N LEU A 619 23.88 -6.83 4.35
CA LEU A 619 22.91 -7.92 4.20
C LEU A 619 23.59 -9.30 4.16
N LEU A 620 24.71 -9.41 3.46
CA LEU A 620 25.49 -10.64 3.34
C LEU A 620 26.24 -10.95 4.64
N SER A 621 26.82 -9.95 5.31
CA SER A 621 27.46 -10.12 6.61
C SER A 621 26.44 -10.48 7.71
N ASP A 622 25.25 -9.89 7.69
CA ASP A 622 24.15 -10.23 8.62
C ASP A 622 23.62 -11.64 8.38
N TRP A 623 23.56 -12.08 7.12
CA TRP A 623 23.16 -13.43 6.80
C TRP A 623 24.20 -14.46 7.27
N VAL A 624 25.48 -14.24 7.01
CA VAL A 624 26.59 -15.08 7.49
C VAL A 624 26.64 -15.09 9.03
N SER A 625 26.46 -13.94 9.67
CA SER A 625 26.49 -13.83 11.14
C SER A 625 25.28 -14.51 11.81
N ARG A 626 24.09 -14.43 11.20
CA ARG A 626 22.90 -15.19 11.64
C ARG A 626 23.12 -16.70 11.49
N GLY A 627 23.68 -17.15 10.37
CA GLY A 627 24.05 -18.55 10.15
C GLY A 627 24.99 -19.06 11.25
N ARG A 628 26.03 -18.30 11.59
CA ARG A 628 26.96 -18.64 12.67
C ARG A 628 26.27 -18.74 14.03
N ARG A 629 25.43 -17.76 14.39
CA ARG A 629 24.70 -17.75 15.68
C ARG A 629 23.69 -18.90 15.80
N MET A 630 23.06 -19.29 14.69
CA MET A 630 22.14 -20.42 14.66
C MET A 630 22.90 -21.73 14.78
N ALA A 631 24.04 -21.85 14.08
CA ALA A 631 24.91 -23.00 14.19
C ALA A 631 25.37 -23.21 15.62
N THR A 632 26.01 -22.22 16.24
CA THR A 632 26.49 -22.30 17.64
C THR A 632 25.39 -22.70 18.63
N ARG A 633 24.15 -22.22 18.44
CA ARG A 633 23.00 -22.60 19.28
C ARG A 633 22.55 -24.05 19.06
N MET A 634 22.55 -24.53 17.82
CA MET A 634 22.23 -25.93 17.53
C MET A 634 23.34 -26.87 18.02
N CYS A 635 24.61 -26.47 17.91
CA CYS A 635 25.75 -27.19 18.47
C CYS A 635 25.60 -27.43 19.97
N ALA A 636 25.29 -26.37 20.73
CA ALA A 636 25.08 -26.44 22.17
C ALA A 636 23.90 -27.36 22.57
N ARG A 637 22.88 -27.47 21.70
CA ARG A 637 21.76 -28.40 21.90
C ARG A 637 22.08 -29.84 21.51
N CYS A 638 22.85 -30.05 20.45
CA CYS A 638 23.18 -31.39 19.96
C CYS A 638 24.28 -32.08 20.80
N ASP A 639 25.27 -31.35 21.31
CA ASP A 639 26.30 -31.89 22.22
C ASP A 639 25.69 -32.32 23.57
N ALA A 640 24.48 -31.84 23.92
CA ALA A 640 23.73 -32.28 25.10
C ALA A 640 22.92 -33.58 24.89
N LEU A 641 22.78 -34.07 23.65
CA LEU A 641 21.87 -35.17 23.30
C LEU A 641 22.56 -36.42 22.75
N LEU A 642 23.86 -36.40 22.44
CA LEU A 642 24.56 -37.54 21.82
C LEU A 642 25.90 -37.84 22.53
N PRO A 643 26.13 -39.06 23.06
CA PRO A 643 27.42 -39.49 23.57
C PRO A 643 28.44 -39.58 22.42
N ARG A 644 29.66 -39.06 22.64
CA ARG A 644 30.76 -39.16 21.66
C ARG A 644 31.37 -40.56 21.70
N GLU A 645 30.97 -41.42 20.78
CA GLU A 645 31.77 -42.57 20.37
C GLU A 645 32.02 -42.58 18.86
N SER A 646 33.28 -42.90 18.51
CA SER A 646 33.83 -43.15 17.17
C SER A 646 33.96 -41.97 16.19
N GLY A 647 35.14 -41.36 16.13
CA GLY A 647 35.80 -40.79 14.93
C GLY A 647 35.12 -39.70 14.09
N ALA A 648 33.85 -39.38 14.32
CA ALA A 648 33.11 -38.39 13.56
C ALA A 648 33.35 -36.99 14.14
N PRO A 649 33.51 -35.96 13.29
CA PRO A 649 33.62 -34.58 13.76
C PRO A 649 32.37 -34.23 14.58
N GLY A 650 32.57 -33.72 15.80
CA GLY A 650 31.46 -33.40 16.71
C GLY A 650 30.39 -32.55 16.02
N ALA A 651 29.13 -32.70 16.43
CA ALA A 651 27.97 -32.03 15.79
C ALA A 651 28.22 -30.52 15.57
N ALA A 652 28.98 -29.91 16.47
CA ALA A 652 29.38 -28.52 16.36
C ALA A 652 30.29 -28.18 15.16
N VAL A 653 31.31 -29.02 14.95
CA VAL A 653 32.29 -28.89 13.87
C VAL A 653 31.61 -29.19 12.53
N TRP A 654 30.74 -30.20 12.50
CA TRP A 654 29.97 -30.55 11.30
C TRP A 654 29.06 -29.40 10.84
N LEU A 655 28.27 -28.82 11.74
CA LEU A 655 27.31 -27.78 11.38
C LEU A 655 27.98 -26.47 10.94
N THR A 656 29.10 -26.13 11.57
CA THR A 656 29.93 -24.97 11.19
C THR A 656 30.55 -25.17 9.81
N SER A 657 31.05 -26.37 9.54
CA SER A 657 31.64 -26.75 8.25
C SER A 657 30.61 -26.81 7.12
N LEU A 658 29.40 -27.31 7.39
CA LEU A 658 28.28 -27.29 6.46
C LEU A 658 27.85 -25.86 6.11
N THR A 659 27.82 -24.97 7.11
CA THR A 659 27.51 -23.55 6.91
C THR A 659 28.57 -22.86 6.06
N ALA A 660 29.85 -23.10 6.34
CA ALA A 660 30.97 -22.59 5.55
C ALA A 660 30.91 -23.05 4.08
N ALA A 661 30.69 -24.35 3.88
CA ALA A 661 30.55 -24.95 2.56
C ALA A 661 29.35 -24.37 1.78
N TYR A 662 28.22 -24.15 2.47
CA TYR A 662 27.03 -23.56 1.86
C TYR A 662 27.25 -22.12 1.38
N VAL A 663 27.91 -21.29 2.19
CA VAL A 663 28.28 -19.92 1.82
C VAL A 663 29.20 -19.95 0.58
N ALA A 664 30.24 -20.78 0.58
CA ALA A 664 31.15 -20.91 -0.55
C ALA A 664 30.45 -21.37 -1.85
N VAL A 665 29.59 -22.38 -1.77
CA VAL A 665 28.81 -22.90 -2.91
C VAL A 665 27.80 -21.88 -3.44
N LYS A 666 27.27 -21.00 -2.58
CA LYS A 666 26.41 -19.87 -2.98
C LYS A 666 27.19 -18.72 -3.62
N LEU A 667 28.41 -18.42 -3.16
CA LEU A 667 29.26 -17.41 -3.79
C LEU A 667 29.66 -17.81 -5.22
N LEU A 668 29.76 -19.12 -5.50
CA LEU A 668 30.02 -19.65 -6.84
C LEU A 668 28.78 -19.78 -7.73
N TRP A 669 27.64 -19.21 -7.33
CA TRP A 669 26.36 -19.31 -8.06
C TRP A 669 26.45 -18.97 -9.56
N PRO A 670 27.10 -17.86 -9.98
CA PRO A 670 27.20 -17.52 -11.41
C PRO A 670 28.00 -18.55 -12.21
N VAL A 671 29.10 -19.04 -11.61
CA VAL A 671 29.98 -20.05 -12.22
C VAL A 671 29.25 -21.40 -12.35
N ARG A 672 28.47 -21.78 -11.33
CA ARG A 672 27.69 -23.02 -11.32
C ARG A 672 26.57 -23.01 -12.37
N ILE A 673 25.89 -21.88 -12.55
CA ILE A 673 24.91 -21.73 -13.63
C ILE A 673 25.59 -21.87 -15.00
N ALA A 674 26.73 -21.20 -15.21
CA ALA A 674 27.48 -21.30 -16.46
C ALA A 674 27.93 -22.74 -16.76
N ALA A 675 28.47 -23.45 -15.75
CA ALA A 675 28.87 -24.86 -15.89
C ALA A 675 27.66 -25.78 -16.18
N SER A 676 26.54 -25.58 -15.48
CA SER A 676 25.31 -26.36 -15.70
C SER A 676 24.75 -26.13 -17.11
N LEU A 677 24.79 -24.89 -17.62
CA LEU A 677 24.39 -24.58 -18.99
C LEU A 677 25.33 -25.18 -20.04
N ALA A 678 26.64 -25.22 -19.77
CA ALA A 678 27.63 -25.79 -20.69
C ALA A 678 27.54 -27.32 -20.78
N LEU A 679 27.22 -27.99 -19.67
CA LEU A 679 27.16 -29.46 -19.58
C LEU A 679 25.77 -30.04 -19.90
N ALA A 680 24.70 -29.25 -19.76
CA ALA A 680 23.32 -29.69 -20.02
C ALA A 680 23.09 -30.32 -21.41
N PRO A 681 23.69 -29.84 -22.52
CA PRO A 681 23.49 -30.47 -23.83
C PRO A 681 24.04 -31.89 -23.92
N ALA A 682 25.22 -32.15 -23.33
CA ALA A 682 25.85 -33.47 -23.35
C ALA A 682 25.11 -34.46 -22.45
N THR A 683 24.66 -34.01 -21.28
CA THR A 683 23.90 -34.83 -20.32
C THR A 683 22.45 -35.07 -20.76
N ALA A 684 21.82 -34.12 -21.45
CA ALA A 684 20.51 -34.32 -22.08
C ALA A 684 20.54 -35.42 -23.16
N ARG A 685 21.62 -35.52 -23.95
CA ARG A 685 21.80 -36.60 -24.94
C ARG A 685 21.95 -37.98 -24.28
N LEU A 686 22.66 -38.05 -23.15
CA LEU A 686 22.80 -39.26 -22.34
C LEU A 686 21.48 -39.70 -21.70
N LEU A 687 20.63 -38.76 -21.29
CA LEU A 687 19.32 -39.03 -20.68
C LEU A 687 18.22 -39.32 -21.71
N GLN A 688 18.46 -39.05 -22.99
CA GLN A 688 17.48 -39.19 -24.07
C GLN A 688 16.93 -40.62 -24.24
N PRO A 689 17.71 -41.72 -24.12
CA PRO A 689 17.21 -43.09 -24.20
C PRO A 689 16.27 -43.44 -23.03
N LEU A 690 16.56 -42.95 -21.83
CA LEU A 690 15.73 -43.13 -20.64
C LEU A 690 14.42 -42.35 -20.76
N TRP A 691 14.50 -41.11 -21.26
CA TRP A 691 13.33 -40.26 -21.50
C TRP A 691 12.35 -40.89 -22.51
N ARG A 692 12.87 -41.56 -23.55
CA ARG A 692 12.04 -42.26 -24.55
C ARG A 692 11.29 -43.48 -24.00
N ARG A 693 11.69 -44.01 -22.83
CA ARG A 693 11.06 -45.17 -22.18
C ARG A 693 9.98 -44.79 -21.15
N LEU A 694 9.80 -43.51 -20.82
CA LEU A 694 8.80 -43.05 -19.85
C LEU A 694 7.43 -42.78 -20.53
N PRO A 695 6.35 -43.56 -20.25
CA PRO A 695 5.11 -43.51 -21.03
C PRO A 695 4.17 -42.32 -20.76
N GLY A 696 4.52 -41.36 -19.90
CA GLY A 696 3.56 -40.38 -19.37
C GLY A 696 3.58 -38.96 -19.96
N LEU A 697 4.62 -38.57 -20.70
CA LEU A 697 4.85 -37.16 -21.09
C LEU A 697 4.58 -36.86 -22.58
N ARG A 698 4.02 -37.82 -23.33
CA ARG A 698 3.79 -37.71 -24.80
C ARG A 698 2.56 -36.88 -25.21
N ARG A 699 1.76 -36.33 -24.30
CA ARG A 699 0.57 -35.54 -24.66
C ARG A 699 0.63 -34.12 -24.09
N ARG A 700 1.28 -33.22 -24.83
CA ARG A 700 0.91 -31.81 -25.05
C ARG A 700 2.03 -31.14 -25.85
N SER A 701 2.20 -31.59 -27.10
CA SER A 701 2.82 -30.75 -28.12
C SER A 701 1.81 -29.68 -28.49
N VAL A 702 2.05 -28.46 -28.05
CA VAL A 702 1.39 -27.25 -28.56
C VAL A 702 1.85 -27.11 -30.02
N THR A 703 0.95 -27.42 -30.95
CA THR A 703 1.06 -27.00 -32.36
C THR A 703 0.96 -25.46 -32.44
N PRO A 704 1.60 -24.86 -33.45
CA PRO A 704 2.14 -23.49 -33.41
C PRO A 704 1.14 -22.38 -33.12
#